data_AF-A0A5C0SFY7-F1
#
_entry.id   AF-A0A5C0SFY7-F1
#
_cell.length_a   1.000
_cell.length_b   1.000
_cell.length_c   1.000
_cell.angle_alpha   90.00
_cell.angle_beta   90.00
_cell.angle_gamma   90.00
#
_symmetry.space_group_name_H-M   'P 1'
#
loop_
_entity.id
_entity.type
_entity.pdbx_description
1 polymer ?
#
loop_
_entity_poly.entity_id
_entity_poly.type
_entity_poly.pdbx_seq_one_letter_code
_entity_poly.pdbx_strand_id
1 'polypeptide(L)'
;MENITQKGFATIYLTNIVYKECEVMQRQEEKIRDYLSENLQFISEDLTFIEKEYLLQNKYGTKGFIDILAKDRESNYVIIEIKRSKQASRQALHEISKYAALLKQNLKIKDSELRLIIISTTWEELLVPFSEFYYNENYFLEGYLIELDENNIPIKRELIKPLQEFYKRQISRSHNIFLYSDNDKLEERINDIEKLLPLYGINDFIILQLSTNKKIPYPHALYLVHQRYSEDFYLDLLKRMQYKKEFENLFYSKRTNVYDEALEQKKFYQENPDEDIENYYIFLEGIIFNNINAKIESDSFEIGYPEKFLNIISESWTVDNIIKHGLFLEDNRFLSKEVLIETMGLDGNNQIMYFNYTHSRHKAKLDEIFKESLAVFYGNKVWKYHIINIYEKLKREKRDYRLSIMIYNPERIFESVINNLEPGYEIFIEYNDDEKTIEFYRGIIKWNRGKADFKDIINKYFERDEFKIFFEMHFGTIRNKDLDIMKELGLNYKTECIFSNKDKEVLYDFDVNYGDIILYEKSNTDDNFYEFIDNSNEFINELKECFNRNTYGFVNEYYFSYDYEDIFICYMDDDEENANKLSDYLKSKGLNIYLCKLDSSDSIYLKLLFCLKKACLGIVIMSFKFMQNKHWLEELERFKIFEESSFIKLLPVFKESMSEEELSNIALEIIKKISVFRGTQLVMPPWEDAYYRFLQGEGELKVYGGGVCNIFEAIAHFTDEEFPLILKDRIMDKHQLLSQVYQLLSDYEYTGKYPSLYFIGTTTEIRDKVWEQLYAEFKLDRPKGL
;
A
#
# COMPACT_ATOMS: atom_id res chain seq x y z
N MET A 1 -59.27 19.04 44.85
CA MET A 1 -58.04 19.24 45.64
C MET A 1 -57.49 17.94 46.25
N GLU A 2 -58.20 16.80 46.20
CA GLU A 2 -57.69 15.52 46.73
C GLU A 2 -56.73 14.74 45.81
N ASN A 3 -56.64 15.07 44.51
CA ASN A 3 -55.74 14.39 43.56
C ASN A 3 -54.31 14.95 43.48
N ILE A 4 -54.01 16.08 44.14
CA ILE A 4 -52.67 16.70 44.11
C ILE A 4 -51.82 16.21 45.30
N THR A 5 -52.44 15.78 46.40
CA THR A 5 -51.76 15.28 47.60
C THR A 5 -51.22 13.85 47.42
N GLN A 6 -51.91 12.95 46.71
CA GLN A 6 -51.42 11.57 46.53
C GLN A 6 -50.16 11.45 45.66
N LYS A 7 -49.97 12.31 44.63
CA LYS A 7 -48.74 12.33 43.82
C LYS A 7 -47.53 12.88 44.57
N GLY A 8 -47.72 13.84 45.47
CA GLY A 8 -46.66 14.37 46.34
C GLY A 8 -46.18 13.34 47.37
N PHE A 9 -47.09 12.58 47.97
CA PHE A 9 -46.74 11.50 48.91
C PHE A 9 -46.03 10.32 48.23
N ALA A 10 -46.46 9.90 47.04
CA ALA A 10 -45.80 8.81 46.31
C ALA A 10 -44.36 9.18 45.88
N THR A 11 -44.15 10.44 45.49
CA THR A 11 -42.81 10.93 45.10
C THR A 11 -41.87 10.94 46.32
N ILE A 12 -42.30 11.50 47.47
CA ILE A 12 -41.48 11.52 48.69
C ILE A 12 -41.17 10.11 49.21
N TYR A 13 -42.12 9.18 49.11
CA TYR A 13 -41.91 7.79 49.54
C TYR A 13 -40.90 7.06 48.65
N LEU A 14 -40.99 7.24 47.33
CA LEU A 14 -40.02 6.67 46.38
C LEU A 14 -38.63 7.27 46.56
N THR A 15 -38.51 8.58 46.77
CA THR A 15 -37.20 9.19 47.03
C THR A 15 -36.60 8.66 48.33
N ASN A 16 -37.39 8.54 49.41
CA ASN A 16 -36.90 8.02 50.69
C ASN A 16 -36.51 6.54 50.62
N ILE A 17 -37.20 5.72 49.82
CA ILE A 17 -36.82 4.32 49.58
C ILE A 17 -35.49 4.25 48.82
N VAL A 18 -35.33 5.01 47.74
CA VAL A 18 -34.08 5.07 46.96
C VAL A 18 -32.92 5.58 47.80
N TYR A 19 -33.13 6.63 48.61
CA TYR A 19 -32.11 7.12 49.54
C TYR A 19 -31.71 6.05 50.58
N LYS A 20 -32.68 5.32 51.12
CA LYS A 20 -32.43 4.28 52.12
C LYS A 20 -31.71 3.06 51.51
N GLU A 21 -32.04 2.68 50.27
CA GLU A 21 -31.34 1.63 49.54
C GLU A 21 -29.90 2.03 49.22
N CYS A 22 -29.66 3.27 48.76
CA CYS A 22 -28.31 3.80 48.54
C CYS A 22 -27.49 3.83 49.84
N GLU A 23 -28.05 4.28 50.96
CA GLU A 23 -27.36 4.34 52.25
C GLU A 23 -27.02 2.94 52.79
N VAL A 24 -27.91 1.96 52.60
CA VAL A 24 -27.65 0.56 52.96
C VAL A 24 -26.54 -0.05 52.09
N MET A 25 -26.53 0.26 50.79
CA MET A 25 -25.46 -0.17 49.88
C MET A 25 -24.10 0.42 50.27
N GLN A 26 -24.05 1.71 50.63
CA GLN A 26 -22.83 2.39 51.04
C GLN A 26 -22.24 1.80 52.32
N ARG A 27 -23.08 1.58 53.35
CA ARG A 27 -22.68 0.91 54.60
C ARG A 27 -22.19 -0.52 54.40
N GLN A 28 -22.58 -1.15 53.31
CA GLN A 28 -22.18 -2.51 52.97
C GLN A 28 -20.84 -2.54 52.23
N GLU A 29 -20.57 -1.57 51.35
CA GLU A 29 -19.25 -1.39 50.72
C GLU A 29 -18.19 -1.02 51.77
N GLU A 30 -18.54 -0.14 52.71
CA GLU A 30 -17.71 0.21 53.89
C GLU A 30 -17.28 -1.02 54.69
N LYS A 31 -18.20 -1.97 54.94
CA LYS A 31 -17.88 -3.22 55.66
C LYS A 31 -16.88 -4.09 54.92
N ILE A 32 -17.03 -4.21 53.60
CA ILE A 32 -16.11 -4.99 52.76
C ILE A 32 -14.73 -4.34 52.80
N ARG A 33 -14.67 -3.02 52.62
CA ARG A 33 -13.43 -2.24 52.70
C ARG A 33 -12.74 -2.38 54.04
N ASP A 34 -13.49 -2.23 55.13
CA ASP A 34 -12.94 -2.32 56.47
C ASP A 34 -12.34 -3.70 56.73
N TYR A 35 -13.06 -4.77 56.36
CA TYR A 35 -12.53 -6.14 56.45
C TYR A 35 -11.26 -6.34 55.61
N LEU A 36 -11.27 -5.92 54.34
CA LEU A 36 -10.14 -6.08 53.43
C LEU A 36 -8.92 -5.25 53.87
N SER A 37 -9.13 -4.08 54.45
CA SER A 37 -8.05 -3.23 54.97
C SER A 37 -7.27 -3.89 56.12
N GLU A 38 -7.96 -4.69 56.93
CA GLU A 38 -7.36 -5.47 58.02
C GLU A 38 -6.82 -6.83 57.55
N ASN A 39 -7.24 -7.30 56.36
CA ASN A 39 -6.94 -8.64 55.85
C ASN A 39 -6.47 -8.61 54.40
N LEU A 40 -5.51 -7.75 54.05
CA LEU A 40 -5.01 -7.61 52.68
C LEU A 40 -4.42 -8.91 52.11
N GLN A 41 -3.96 -9.83 52.96
CA GLN A 41 -3.54 -11.18 52.57
C GLN A 41 -4.65 -11.97 51.88
N PHE A 42 -5.93 -11.60 52.09
CA PHE A 42 -7.04 -12.15 51.34
C PHE A 42 -6.91 -11.84 49.85
N ILE A 43 -6.40 -10.65 49.49
CA ILE A 43 -6.16 -10.21 48.10
C ILE A 43 -4.78 -10.70 47.63
N SER A 44 -3.72 -10.47 48.40
CA SER A 44 -2.40 -11.01 48.06
C SER A 44 -1.42 -10.87 49.23
N GLU A 45 -0.52 -11.84 49.37
CA GLU A 45 0.46 -11.90 50.47
C GLU A 45 1.61 -10.88 50.35
N ASP A 46 1.68 -10.14 49.26
CA ASP A 46 2.69 -9.12 49.00
C ASP A 46 2.24 -7.71 49.39
N LEU A 47 0.97 -7.53 49.78
CA LEU A 47 0.40 -6.22 50.07
C LEU A 47 0.62 -5.79 51.52
N THR A 48 1.06 -4.55 51.69
CA THR A 48 1.21 -3.85 52.97
C THR A 48 0.27 -2.65 53.01
N PHE A 49 -0.60 -2.59 54.02
CA PHE A 49 -1.58 -1.52 54.17
C PHE A 49 -0.92 -0.15 54.38
N ILE A 50 -1.43 0.89 53.73
CA ILE A 50 -1.10 2.29 54.03
C ILE A 50 -2.26 2.95 54.76
N GLU A 51 -3.40 3.08 54.09
CA GLU A 51 -4.55 3.84 54.60
C GLU A 51 -5.83 3.44 53.85
N LYS A 52 -6.98 3.56 54.52
CA LYS A 52 -8.31 3.41 53.91
C LYS A 52 -8.96 4.79 53.78
N GLU A 53 -9.81 4.98 52.78
CA GLU A 53 -10.38 6.29 52.43
C GLU A 53 -9.28 7.35 52.22
N TYR A 54 -8.18 6.98 51.57
CA TYR A 54 -7.02 7.85 51.40
C TYR A 54 -7.42 9.09 50.58
N LEU A 55 -7.32 10.26 51.21
CA LEU A 55 -7.77 11.51 50.63
C LEU A 55 -6.78 12.03 49.58
N LEU A 56 -7.25 12.11 48.35
CA LEU A 56 -6.54 12.73 47.25
C LEU A 56 -6.97 14.19 47.09
N GLN A 57 -6.03 15.11 47.30
CA GLN A 57 -6.23 16.50 46.94
C GLN A 57 -6.32 16.65 45.42
N ASN A 58 -7.27 17.45 44.95
CA ASN A 58 -7.43 17.80 43.54
C ASN A 58 -7.43 19.33 43.43
N LYS A 59 -6.50 19.89 42.66
CA LYS A 59 -6.41 21.35 42.45
C LYS A 59 -7.44 21.87 41.43
N TYR A 60 -8.08 20.99 40.67
CA TYR A 60 -8.90 21.33 39.49
C TYR A 60 -10.34 20.79 39.58
N GLY A 61 -10.78 20.31 40.74
CA GLY A 61 -12.12 19.74 40.90
C GLY A 61 -12.39 19.14 42.26
N THR A 62 -13.37 18.25 42.32
CA THR A 62 -13.74 17.53 43.55
C THR A 62 -12.63 16.58 44.00
N LYS A 63 -12.51 16.46 45.33
CA LYS A 63 -11.58 15.55 46.00
C LYS A 63 -11.91 14.10 45.64
N GLY A 64 -10.88 13.23 45.62
CA GLY A 64 -11.04 11.78 45.49
C GLY A 64 -10.72 11.07 46.79
N PHE A 65 -11.31 9.91 47.03
CA PHE A 65 -10.99 9.03 48.15
C PHE A 65 -10.70 7.66 47.56
N ILE A 66 -9.49 7.14 47.77
CA ILE A 66 -9.19 5.75 47.41
C ILE A 66 -9.74 4.86 48.52
N ASP A 67 -10.50 3.82 48.20
CA ASP A 67 -11.04 2.90 49.20
C ASP A 67 -9.93 2.31 50.08
N ILE A 68 -8.92 1.69 49.46
CA ILE A 68 -7.72 1.21 50.16
C ILE A 68 -6.47 1.54 49.34
N LEU A 69 -5.52 2.22 49.98
CA LEU A 69 -4.17 2.41 49.46
C LEU A 69 -3.22 1.45 50.19
N ALA A 70 -2.40 0.73 49.42
CA ALA A 70 -1.40 -0.20 49.91
C ALA A 70 -0.07 -0.05 49.15
N LYS A 71 0.93 -0.84 49.54
CA LYS A 71 2.18 -1.07 48.80
C LYS A 71 2.40 -2.55 48.56
N ASP A 72 2.98 -2.90 47.43
CA ASP A 72 3.47 -4.27 47.19
C ASP A 72 4.91 -4.47 47.68
N ARG A 73 5.46 -5.67 47.45
CA ARG A 73 6.85 -6.02 47.81
C ARG A 73 7.91 -5.20 47.08
N GLU A 74 7.59 -4.64 45.92
CA GLU A 74 8.47 -3.78 45.13
C GLU A 74 8.33 -2.29 45.51
N SER A 75 7.52 -1.99 46.52
CA SER A 75 7.18 -0.64 46.98
C SER A 75 6.36 0.19 46.00
N ASN A 76 5.70 -0.43 45.01
CA ASN A 76 4.73 0.23 44.15
C ASN A 76 3.47 0.56 44.94
N TYR A 77 2.82 1.67 44.61
CA TYR A 77 1.55 2.03 45.21
C TYR A 77 0.42 1.19 44.60
N VAL A 78 -0.38 0.57 45.46
CA VAL A 78 -1.50 -0.28 45.06
C VAL A 78 -2.81 0.42 45.41
N ILE A 79 -3.57 0.79 44.38
CA ILE A 79 -4.90 1.39 44.50
C ILE A 79 -5.92 0.25 44.41
N ILE A 80 -6.71 0.06 45.46
CA ILE A 80 -7.74 -0.98 45.51
C ILE A 80 -9.09 -0.29 45.57
N GLU A 81 -9.93 -0.53 44.56
CA GLU A 81 -11.29 0.01 44.44
C GLU A 81 -12.32 -1.11 44.63
N ILE A 82 -13.35 -0.88 45.46
CA ILE A 82 -14.33 -1.90 45.83
C ILE A 82 -15.71 -1.51 45.30
N LYS A 83 -16.43 -2.46 44.69
CA LYS A 83 -17.80 -2.23 44.18
C LYS A 83 -18.75 -3.37 44.50
N ARG A 84 -19.89 -3.05 45.11
CA ARG A 84 -20.89 -4.06 45.50
C ARG A 84 -22.09 -4.18 44.56
N SER A 85 -22.40 -3.16 43.76
CA SER A 85 -23.60 -3.13 42.93
C SER A 85 -23.30 -3.03 41.45
N LYS A 86 -24.24 -3.48 40.59
CA LYS A 86 -24.12 -3.32 39.13
C LYS A 86 -23.93 -1.84 38.77
N GLN A 87 -24.75 -0.95 39.34
CA GLN A 87 -24.66 0.48 39.08
C GLN A 87 -23.31 1.08 39.50
N ALA A 88 -22.76 0.66 40.66
CA ALA A 88 -21.46 1.13 41.13
C ALA A 88 -20.31 0.55 40.29
N SER A 89 -20.41 -0.71 39.85
CA SER A 89 -19.39 -1.36 39.02
C SER A 89 -19.09 -0.60 37.72
N ARG A 90 -20.11 0.06 37.12
CA ARG A 90 -19.94 0.92 35.93
C ARG A 90 -18.99 2.10 36.14
N GLN A 91 -18.82 2.54 37.38
CA GLN A 91 -18.00 3.71 37.73
C GLN A 91 -16.56 3.34 38.11
N ALA A 92 -16.29 2.06 38.36
CA ALA A 92 -15.01 1.59 38.91
C ALA A 92 -13.79 2.06 38.10
N LEU A 93 -13.84 1.93 36.77
CA LEU A 93 -12.73 2.30 35.89
C LEU A 93 -12.50 3.81 35.86
N HIS A 94 -13.57 4.59 35.90
CA HIS A 94 -13.46 6.04 35.97
C HIS A 94 -12.84 6.48 37.32
N GLU A 95 -13.21 5.81 38.41
CA GLU A 95 -12.66 6.08 39.74
C GLU A 95 -11.20 5.70 39.85
N ILE A 96 -10.82 4.48 39.44
CA ILE A 96 -9.43 4.03 39.55
C ILE A 96 -8.50 4.83 38.63
N SER A 97 -8.94 5.22 37.43
CA SER A 97 -8.19 6.10 36.52
C SER A 97 -8.00 7.49 37.11
N LYS A 98 -9.06 8.06 37.71
CA LYS A 98 -9.01 9.34 38.42
C LYS A 98 -8.04 9.26 39.61
N TYR A 99 -8.07 8.18 40.38
CA TYR A 99 -7.18 8.00 41.54
C TYR A 99 -5.73 7.82 41.14
N ALA A 100 -5.43 7.03 40.10
CA ALA A 100 -4.09 6.89 39.54
C ALA A 100 -3.55 8.27 39.10
N ALA A 101 -4.34 9.04 38.34
CA ALA A 101 -3.94 10.37 37.89
C ALA A 101 -3.66 11.35 39.05
N LEU A 102 -4.55 11.40 40.05
CA LEU A 102 -4.41 12.28 41.21
C LEU A 102 -3.24 11.87 42.11
N LEU A 103 -3.01 10.57 42.32
CA LEU A 103 -1.89 10.07 43.12
C LEU A 103 -0.56 10.41 42.44
N LYS A 104 -0.44 10.24 41.12
CA LYS A 104 0.70 10.73 40.33
C LYS A 104 0.90 12.23 40.48
N GLN A 105 -0.17 13.00 40.40
CA GLN A 105 -0.07 14.46 40.52
C GLN A 105 0.43 14.89 41.91
N ASN A 106 -0.04 14.22 42.97
CA ASN A 106 0.25 14.56 44.35
C ASN A 106 1.64 14.07 44.79
N LEU A 107 2.03 12.84 44.40
CA LEU A 107 3.27 12.19 44.84
C LEU A 107 4.40 12.22 43.81
N LYS A 108 4.14 12.64 42.57
CA LYS A 108 5.12 12.68 41.45
C LYS A 108 5.70 11.32 41.08
N ILE A 109 4.90 10.27 41.22
CA ILE A 109 5.24 8.88 40.87
C ILE A 109 4.95 8.57 39.39
N LYS A 110 5.59 7.52 38.87
CA LYS A 110 5.49 7.01 37.50
C LYS A 110 4.36 5.98 37.36
N ASP A 111 3.96 5.70 36.12
CA ASP A 111 2.97 4.65 35.83
C ASP A 111 3.46 3.26 36.25
N SER A 112 4.76 2.98 36.08
CA SER A 112 5.41 1.74 36.51
C SER A 112 5.45 1.54 38.03
N GLU A 113 5.15 2.59 38.81
CA GLU A 113 5.14 2.55 40.28
C GLU A 113 3.69 2.40 40.81
N LEU A 114 2.75 2.05 39.92
CA LEU A 114 1.33 1.89 40.22
C LEU A 114 0.81 0.50 39.83
N ARG A 115 0.06 -0.08 40.77
CA ARG A 115 -0.76 -1.26 40.58
C ARG A 115 -2.20 -0.92 40.91
N LEU A 116 -3.13 -1.37 40.08
CA LEU A 116 -4.55 -1.07 40.17
C LEU A 116 -5.32 -2.37 40.39
N ILE A 117 -6.15 -2.43 41.42
CA ILE A 117 -6.96 -3.61 41.74
C ILE A 117 -8.43 -3.18 41.85
N ILE A 118 -9.31 -3.84 41.09
CA ILE A 118 -10.75 -3.68 41.24
C ILE A 118 -11.33 -4.95 41.87
N ILE A 119 -12.08 -4.79 42.95
CA ILE A 119 -12.75 -5.86 43.66
C ILE A 119 -14.25 -5.64 43.55
N SER A 120 -14.98 -6.61 42.99
CA SER A 120 -16.43 -6.51 42.90
C SER A 120 -17.17 -7.80 43.18
N THR A 121 -18.41 -7.70 43.64
CA THR A 121 -19.34 -8.84 43.73
C THR A 121 -20.07 -9.10 42.41
N THR A 122 -19.92 -8.25 41.39
CA THR A 122 -20.56 -8.41 40.08
C THR A 122 -19.69 -7.84 38.95
N TRP A 123 -19.62 -8.55 37.83
CA TRP A 123 -18.73 -8.20 36.72
C TRP A 123 -19.44 -8.08 35.37
N GLU A 124 -20.75 -8.33 35.30
CA GLU A 124 -21.51 -8.37 34.03
C GLU A 124 -21.35 -7.11 33.17
N GLU A 125 -21.30 -5.93 33.79
CA GLU A 125 -21.17 -4.63 33.11
C GLU A 125 -19.76 -4.03 33.19
N LEU A 126 -18.88 -4.66 33.97
CA LEU A 126 -17.50 -4.21 34.17
C LEU A 126 -16.51 -5.00 33.31
N LEU A 127 -16.81 -6.25 32.96
CA LEU A 127 -15.87 -7.16 32.30
C LEU A 127 -15.39 -6.64 30.94
N VAL A 128 -16.31 -6.17 30.08
CA VAL A 128 -15.95 -5.61 28.76
C VAL A 128 -15.07 -4.37 28.88
N PRO A 129 -15.48 -3.29 29.60
CA PRO A 129 -14.62 -2.11 29.71
C PRO A 129 -13.35 -2.37 30.53
N PHE A 130 -13.36 -3.32 31.47
CA PHE A 130 -12.14 -3.75 32.18
C PHE A 130 -11.15 -4.40 31.22
N SER A 131 -11.64 -5.25 30.32
CA SER A 131 -10.78 -5.91 29.32
C SER A 131 -10.19 -4.88 28.36
N GLU A 132 -10.99 -3.92 27.89
CA GLU A 132 -10.51 -2.81 27.06
C GLU A 132 -9.44 -1.97 27.78
N PHE A 133 -9.67 -1.62 29.05
CA PHE A 133 -8.70 -0.86 29.85
C PHE A 133 -7.42 -1.66 30.13
N TYR A 134 -7.55 -2.97 30.34
CA TYR A 134 -6.42 -3.89 30.56
C TYR A 134 -5.45 -3.92 29.36
N TYR A 135 -5.95 -3.91 28.13
CA TYR A 135 -5.10 -3.99 26.93
C TYR A 135 -4.55 -2.64 26.45
N ASN A 136 -5.22 -1.52 26.78
CA ASN A 136 -4.87 -0.21 26.23
C ASN A 136 -4.08 0.71 27.19
N GLU A 137 -3.98 0.36 28.48
CA GLU A 137 -3.29 1.17 29.48
C GLU A 137 -2.03 0.50 30.01
N ASN A 138 -1.06 1.31 30.42
CA ASN A 138 0.25 0.82 30.88
C ASN A 138 0.29 0.43 32.37
N TYR A 139 -0.86 0.37 33.05
CA TYR A 139 -0.91 0.04 34.47
C TYR A 139 -0.94 -1.47 34.68
N PHE A 140 -0.32 -1.93 35.77
CA PHE A 140 -0.55 -3.30 36.23
C PHE A 140 -1.95 -3.40 36.85
N LEU A 141 -2.91 -3.94 36.09
CA LEU A 141 -4.32 -4.02 36.45
C LEU A 141 -4.75 -5.44 36.80
N GLU A 142 -5.47 -5.60 37.91
CA GLU A 142 -6.10 -6.86 38.32
C GLU A 142 -7.57 -6.66 38.68
N GLY A 143 -8.35 -7.71 38.49
CA GLY A 143 -9.77 -7.76 38.83
C GLY A 143 -10.08 -8.97 39.69
N TYR A 144 -10.86 -8.81 40.76
CA TYR A 144 -11.33 -9.92 41.59
C TYR A 144 -12.85 -9.92 41.72
N LEU A 145 -13.47 -11.08 41.48
CA LEU A 145 -14.84 -11.37 41.89
C LEU A 145 -14.81 -11.90 43.32
N ILE A 146 -15.61 -11.33 44.21
CA ILE A 146 -15.72 -11.80 45.60
C ILE A 146 -17.13 -12.31 45.91
N GLU A 147 -17.20 -13.39 46.68
CA GLU A 147 -18.43 -13.90 47.30
C GLU A 147 -18.47 -13.45 48.75
N LEU A 148 -19.65 -13.00 49.20
CA LEU A 148 -19.87 -12.51 50.56
C LEU A 148 -20.72 -13.49 51.36
N ASP A 149 -20.48 -13.57 52.67
CA ASP A 149 -21.38 -14.25 53.60
C ASP A 149 -22.61 -13.41 54.00
N GLU A 150 -23.45 -13.96 54.88
CA GLU A 150 -24.64 -13.27 55.42
C GLU A 150 -24.31 -11.96 56.17
N ASN A 151 -23.06 -11.80 56.64
CA ASN A 151 -22.58 -10.61 57.34
C ASN A 151 -21.89 -9.58 56.42
N ASN A 152 -21.82 -9.86 55.11
CA ASN A 152 -21.10 -9.09 54.09
C ASN A 152 -19.57 -9.15 54.22
N ILE A 153 -19.05 -10.26 54.74
CA ILE A 153 -17.62 -10.55 54.82
C ILE A 153 -17.21 -11.36 53.57
N PRO A 154 -16.14 -10.96 52.85
CA PRO A 154 -15.55 -11.75 51.79
C PRO A 154 -15.11 -13.14 52.27
N ILE A 155 -15.66 -14.19 51.66
CA ILE A 155 -15.35 -15.59 51.99
C ILE A 155 -14.58 -16.31 50.89
N LYS A 156 -14.74 -15.86 49.64
CA LYS A 156 -14.07 -16.43 48.48
C LYS A 156 -13.76 -15.32 47.49
N ARG A 157 -12.66 -15.50 46.76
CA ARG A 157 -12.29 -14.66 45.63
C ARG A 157 -11.95 -15.49 44.41
N GLU A 158 -12.16 -14.91 43.25
CA GLU A 158 -11.77 -15.44 41.96
C GLU A 158 -11.12 -14.32 41.15
N LEU A 159 -9.95 -14.61 40.55
CA LEU A 159 -9.28 -13.67 39.66
C LEU A 159 -10.06 -13.60 38.34
N ILE A 160 -10.44 -12.39 37.95
CA ILE A 160 -11.08 -12.15 36.65
C ILE A 160 -10.01 -12.18 35.57
N LYS A 161 -10.24 -13.05 34.60
CA LYS A 161 -9.50 -13.02 33.34
C LYS A 161 -10.16 -11.99 32.43
N PRO A 162 -9.39 -11.04 31.87
CA PRO A 162 -9.87 -10.21 30.78
C PRO A 162 -10.46 -11.10 29.67
N LEU A 163 -11.47 -10.59 28.98
CA LEU A 163 -11.89 -11.18 27.71
C LEU A 163 -10.68 -11.24 26.78
N GLN A 164 -10.61 -12.28 25.96
CA GLN A 164 -9.61 -12.32 24.90
C GLN A 164 -9.75 -11.06 24.05
N GLU A 165 -8.64 -10.45 23.66
CA GLU A 165 -8.66 -9.28 22.78
C GLU A 165 -9.58 -9.60 21.60
N PHE A 166 -10.62 -8.79 21.40
CA PHE A 166 -11.52 -8.98 20.26
C PHE A 166 -10.67 -8.87 19.00
N TYR A 167 -10.69 -9.91 18.16
CA TYR A 167 -9.92 -9.89 16.92
C TYR A 167 -10.38 -8.69 16.09
N LYS A 168 -9.43 -7.81 15.79
CA LYS A 168 -9.64 -6.71 14.85
C LYS A 168 -9.92 -7.32 13.48
N ARG A 169 -10.80 -6.67 12.71
CA ARG A 169 -10.98 -7.04 11.30
C ARG A 169 -9.62 -6.99 10.63
N GLN A 170 -9.22 -8.11 10.03
CA GLN A 170 -7.98 -8.24 9.29
C GLN A 170 -8.17 -9.37 8.29
N ILE A 171 -8.13 -9.06 7.00
CA ILE A 171 -8.13 -10.09 5.96
C ILE A 171 -6.78 -10.82 6.00
N SER A 172 -6.80 -12.14 5.98
CA SER A 172 -5.60 -12.97 5.89
C SER A 172 -4.93 -12.82 4.54
N ARG A 173 -3.58 -12.88 4.45
CA ARG A 173 -2.86 -12.92 3.18
C ARG A 173 -3.11 -14.20 2.37
N SER A 174 -3.58 -15.28 3.00
CA SER A 174 -3.88 -16.54 2.33
C SER A 174 -5.24 -16.47 1.65
N HIS A 175 -5.25 -16.23 0.34
CA HIS A 175 -6.47 -16.19 -0.48
C HIS A 175 -6.57 -17.45 -1.35
N ASN A 176 -7.78 -17.72 -1.88
CA ASN A 176 -8.04 -18.90 -2.72
C ASN A 176 -8.80 -18.47 -3.97
N ILE A 177 -8.38 -18.96 -5.14
CA ILE A 177 -8.99 -18.63 -6.43
C ILE A 177 -9.52 -19.91 -7.06
N PHE A 178 -10.84 -19.99 -7.22
CA PHE A 178 -11.49 -21.08 -7.93
C PHE A 178 -11.87 -20.59 -9.32
N LEU A 179 -11.38 -21.27 -10.36
CA LEU A 179 -11.50 -20.87 -11.76
C LEU A 179 -12.52 -21.73 -12.49
N TYR A 180 -13.29 -21.10 -13.37
CA TYR A 180 -14.39 -21.72 -14.11
C TYR A 180 -14.40 -21.29 -15.57
N SER A 181 -14.66 -22.26 -16.44
CA SER A 181 -14.88 -22.06 -17.88
C SER A 181 -16.26 -21.50 -18.20
N ASP A 182 -17.24 -21.69 -17.29
CA ASP A 182 -18.64 -21.29 -17.44
C ASP A 182 -19.17 -20.65 -16.13
N ASN A 183 -20.09 -19.71 -16.26
CA ASN A 183 -20.74 -19.00 -15.16
C ASN A 183 -21.89 -19.81 -14.51
N ASP A 184 -22.49 -20.76 -15.24
CA ASP A 184 -23.74 -21.44 -14.84
C ASP A 184 -23.67 -22.16 -13.47
N LYS A 185 -22.48 -22.51 -13.00
CA LYS A 185 -22.26 -23.20 -11.73
C LYS A 185 -21.88 -22.29 -10.56
N LEU A 186 -21.56 -21.01 -10.78
CA LEU A 186 -20.97 -20.16 -9.74
C LEU A 186 -21.88 -20.03 -8.50
N GLU A 187 -23.17 -19.81 -8.69
CA GLU A 187 -24.14 -19.70 -7.60
C GLU A 187 -24.23 -20.98 -6.76
N GLU A 188 -24.17 -22.15 -7.40
CA GLU A 188 -24.14 -23.42 -6.68
C GLU A 188 -22.84 -23.55 -5.85
N ARG A 189 -21.70 -23.14 -6.42
CA ARG A 189 -20.40 -23.18 -5.73
C ARG A 189 -20.32 -22.18 -4.58
N ILE A 190 -20.90 -20.99 -4.72
CA ILE A 190 -21.06 -20.02 -3.63
C ILE A 190 -21.81 -20.68 -2.45
N ASN A 191 -22.97 -21.29 -2.73
CA ASN A 191 -23.77 -21.98 -1.72
C ASN A 191 -23.02 -23.13 -1.03
N ASP A 192 -22.12 -23.82 -1.75
CA ASP A 192 -21.28 -24.87 -1.16
C ASP A 192 -20.24 -24.27 -0.20
N ILE A 193 -19.56 -23.20 -0.60
CA ILE A 193 -18.58 -22.48 0.24
C ILE A 193 -19.26 -21.96 1.51
N GLU A 194 -20.44 -21.34 1.38
CA GLU A 194 -21.22 -20.79 2.49
C GLU A 194 -21.61 -21.84 3.54
N LYS A 195 -21.84 -23.09 3.11
CA LYS A 195 -22.15 -24.20 4.02
C LYS A 195 -20.89 -24.86 4.56
N LEU A 196 -19.84 -24.98 3.75
CA LEU A 196 -18.65 -25.75 4.07
C LEU A 196 -17.77 -25.04 5.10
N LEU A 197 -17.46 -23.76 4.91
CA LEU A 197 -16.54 -23.02 5.79
C LEU A 197 -16.99 -23.01 7.27
N PRO A 198 -18.28 -22.72 7.59
CA PRO A 198 -18.76 -22.77 8.98
C PRO A 198 -18.66 -24.16 9.63
N LEU A 199 -18.75 -25.25 8.86
CA LEU A 199 -18.58 -26.62 9.40
C LEU A 199 -17.15 -26.88 9.89
N TYR A 200 -16.18 -26.12 9.38
CA TYR A 200 -14.80 -26.08 9.86
C TYR A 200 -14.53 -24.94 10.84
N GLY A 201 -15.57 -24.22 11.28
CA GLY A 201 -15.45 -23.13 12.24
C GLY A 201 -14.95 -21.81 11.64
N ILE A 202 -14.80 -21.72 10.32
CA ILE A 202 -14.46 -20.47 9.62
C ILE A 202 -15.77 -19.77 9.25
N ASN A 203 -16.14 -18.74 10.00
CA ASN A 203 -17.42 -18.04 9.82
C ASN A 203 -17.27 -16.68 9.14
N ASP A 204 -16.06 -16.13 9.17
CA ASP A 204 -15.77 -14.76 8.74
C ASP A 204 -14.96 -14.81 7.45
N PHE A 205 -15.65 -14.64 6.33
CA PHE A 205 -15.06 -14.70 5.00
C PHE A 205 -15.83 -13.84 3.99
N ILE A 206 -15.19 -13.60 2.84
CA ILE A 206 -15.74 -12.83 1.73
C ILE A 206 -15.50 -13.63 0.45
N ILE A 207 -16.52 -13.70 -0.40
CA ILE A 207 -16.44 -14.27 -1.73
C ILE A 207 -16.60 -13.12 -2.73
N LEU A 208 -15.62 -12.95 -3.62
CA LEU A 208 -15.69 -12.03 -4.74
C LEU A 208 -15.93 -12.84 -6.01
N GLN A 209 -16.99 -12.51 -6.74
CA GLN A 209 -17.24 -13.07 -8.06
C GLN A 209 -16.51 -12.21 -9.09
N LEU A 210 -15.62 -12.83 -9.86
CA LEU A 210 -14.83 -12.16 -10.87
C LEU A 210 -15.17 -12.67 -12.26
N SER A 211 -15.11 -11.79 -13.26
CA SER A 211 -15.14 -12.18 -14.67
C SER A 211 -14.17 -11.36 -15.52
N THR A 212 -13.83 -11.86 -16.71
CA THR A 212 -13.06 -11.09 -17.68
C THR A 212 -13.60 -11.29 -19.09
N ASN A 213 -13.45 -10.25 -19.93
CA ASN A 213 -13.75 -10.30 -21.36
C ASN A 213 -12.59 -10.86 -22.20
N LYS A 214 -11.43 -11.16 -21.60
CA LYS A 214 -10.31 -11.80 -22.30
C LYS A 214 -10.68 -13.23 -22.72
N LYS A 215 -10.21 -13.64 -23.89
CA LYS A 215 -10.37 -15.01 -24.39
C LYS A 215 -9.34 -15.95 -23.74
N ILE A 216 -9.63 -16.36 -22.51
CA ILE A 216 -8.81 -17.29 -21.72
C ILE A 216 -9.62 -18.55 -21.36
N PRO A 217 -8.96 -19.66 -20.97
CA PRO A 217 -9.66 -20.91 -20.65
C PRO A 217 -10.70 -20.79 -19.53
N TYR A 218 -10.45 -19.91 -18.55
CA TYR A 218 -11.30 -19.72 -17.38
C TYR A 218 -11.64 -18.23 -17.22
N PRO A 219 -12.67 -17.71 -17.89
CA PRO A 219 -13.02 -16.29 -17.83
C PRO A 219 -13.85 -15.92 -16.59
N HIS A 220 -14.14 -16.86 -15.70
CA HIS A 220 -14.91 -16.66 -14.47
C HIS A 220 -14.14 -17.20 -13.26
N ALA A 221 -14.25 -16.52 -12.11
CA ALA A 221 -13.60 -16.96 -10.88
C ALA A 221 -14.41 -16.62 -9.62
N LEU A 222 -14.24 -17.45 -8.59
CA LEU A 222 -14.59 -17.10 -7.21
C LEU A 222 -13.29 -16.87 -6.43
N TYR A 223 -13.13 -15.65 -5.93
CA TYR A 223 -11.99 -15.25 -5.13
C TYR A 223 -12.40 -15.22 -3.65
N LEU A 224 -11.89 -16.18 -2.87
CA LEU A 224 -12.22 -16.36 -1.47
C LEU A 224 -11.13 -15.79 -0.58
N VAL A 225 -11.53 -14.89 0.32
CA VAL A 225 -10.68 -14.37 1.41
C VAL A 225 -11.35 -14.58 2.76
N HIS A 226 -10.56 -14.62 3.83
CA HIS A 226 -11.06 -14.93 5.17
C HIS A 226 -10.40 -14.04 6.22
N GLN A 227 -11.03 -13.94 7.39
CA GLN A 227 -10.44 -13.27 8.55
C GLN A 227 -9.19 -14.00 9.03
N ARG A 228 -8.14 -13.24 9.34
CA ARG A 228 -7.00 -13.71 10.12
C ARG A 228 -7.43 -13.96 11.57
N TYR A 229 -7.42 -15.22 11.98
CA TYR A 229 -7.68 -15.60 13.37
C TYR A 229 -6.37 -15.69 14.17
N SER A 230 -6.47 -15.85 15.49
CA SER A 230 -5.26 -16.09 16.31
C SER A 230 -4.60 -17.42 15.97
N GLU A 231 -3.31 -17.47 16.30
CA GLU A 231 -2.56 -18.72 16.37
C GLU A 231 -3.31 -19.80 17.19
N ASP A 232 -3.77 -19.47 18.40
CA ASP A 232 -4.48 -20.41 19.26
C ASP A 232 -5.75 -20.97 18.60
N PHE A 233 -6.50 -20.12 17.89
CA PHE A 233 -7.67 -20.54 17.14
C PHE A 233 -7.32 -21.57 16.05
N TYR A 234 -6.27 -21.30 15.25
CA TYR A 234 -5.83 -22.22 14.20
C TYR A 234 -5.30 -23.54 14.78
N LEU A 235 -4.53 -23.49 15.87
CA LEU A 235 -4.03 -24.68 16.55
C LEU A 235 -5.18 -25.54 17.11
N ASP A 236 -6.19 -24.92 17.73
CA ASP A 236 -7.38 -25.61 18.22
C ASP A 236 -8.22 -26.20 17.08
N LEU A 237 -8.27 -25.53 15.93
CA LEU A 237 -8.93 -26.06 14.74
C LEU A 237 -8.19 -27.30 14.20
N LEU A 238 -6.88 -27.23 14.02
CA LEU A 238 -6.05 -28.36 13.58
C LEU A 238 -6.19 -29.56 14.51
N LYS A 239 -6.17 -29.32 15.83
CA LYS A 239 -6.39 -30.35 16.85
C LYS A 239 -7.76 -31.00 16.72
N ARG A 240 -8.83 -30.22 16.49
CA ARG A 240 -10.19 -30.76 16.26
C ARG A 240 -10.28 -31.58 14.98
N MET A 241 -9.63 -31.13 13.91
CA MET A 241 -9.61 -31.84 12.62
C MET A 241 -8.89 -33.19 12.71
N GLN A 242 -7.83 -33.30 13.52
CA GLN A 242 -7.12 -34.55 13.78
C GLN A 242 -8.05 -35.66 14.30
N TYR A 243 -8.97 -35.34 15.22
CA TYR A 243 -9.88 -36.32 15.82
C TYR A 243 -10.97 -36.83 14.87
N LYS A 244 -11.28 -36.09 13.79
CA LYS A 244 -12.39 -36.45 12.89
C LYS A 244 -12.08 -37.58 11.91
N LYS A 245 -10.86 -38.12 11.82
CA LYS A 245 -10.43 -39.12 10.78
C LYS A 245 -10.67 -38.71 9.32
N GLU A 246 -11.20 -37.51 9.07
CA GLU A 246 -11.48 -36.94 7.75
C GLU A 246 -10.25 -36.33 7.08
N PHE A 247 -9.08 -36.41 7.73
CA PHE A 247 -7.86 -35.74 7.31
C PHE A 247 -6.90 -36.74 6.62
N GLU A 248 -7.03 -36.89 5.31
CA GLU A 248 -6.02 -37.51 4.46
C GLU A 248 -5.25 -36.40 3.74
N ASN A 249 -4.14 -35.94 4.34
CA ASN A 249 -3.31 -34.92 3.72
C ASN A 249 -2.54 -35.55 2.53
N LEU A 250 -2.81 -35.11 1.29
CA LEU A 250 -2.19 -35.67 0.08
C LEU A 250 -0.67 -35.50 0.00
N PHE A 251 -0.10 -34.50 0.69
CA PHE A 251 1.32 -34.14 0.60
C PHE A 251 2.19 -34.69 1.73
N TYR A 252 1.59 -35.10 2.85
CA TYR A 252 2.33 -35.57 4.01
C TYR A 252 2.17 -37.08 4.16
N SER A 253 3.30 -37.79 4.16
CA SER A 253 3.31 -39.22 4.45
C SER A 253 2.55 -39.51 5.74
N LYS A 254 1.87 -40.66 5.85
CA LYS A 254 1.09 -41.15 7.01
C LYS A 254 1.82 -41.14 8.38
N ARG A 255 3.03 -40.60 8.49
CA ARG A 255 3.94 -40.69 9.64
C ARG A 255 4.02 -39.42 10.50
N THR A 256 3.57 -38.24 10.04
CA THR A 256 3.69 -36.99 10.82
C THR A 256 2.32 -36.36 11.07
N ASN A 257 2.05 -36.01 12.33
CA ASN A 257 0.82 -35.35 12.76
C ASN A 257 0.93 -33.84 12.49
N VAL A 258 0.01 -33.29 11.69
CA VAL A 258 0.01 -31.86 11.32
C VAL A 258 -0.09 -30.90 12.51
N TYR A 259 -0.73 -31.31 13.60
CA TYR A 259 -0.76 -30.50 14.83
C TYR A 259 0.61 -30.45 15.50
N ASP A 260 1.33 -31.57 15.51
CA ASP A 260 2.68 -31.62 16.09
C ASP A 260 3.67 -30.81 15.22
N GLU A 261 3.52 -30.87 13.90
CA GLU A 261 4.30 -30.07 12.96
C GLU A 261 4.05 -28.56 13.13
N ALA A 262 2.79 -28.14 13.32
CA ALA A 262 2.45 -26.76 13.64
C ALA A 262 3.13 -26.29 14.95
N LEU A 263 3.18 -27.15 15.98
CA LEU A 263 3.89 -26.86 17.22
C LEU A 263 5.41 -26.79 17.06
N GLU A 264 6.01 -27.58 16.16
CA GLU A 264 7.43 -27.49 15.83
C GLU A 264 7.75 -26.19 15.08
N GLN A 265 6.92 -25.82 14.09
CA GLN A 265 7.05 -24.54 13.38
C GLN A 265 6.90 -23.35 14.34
N LYS A 266 5.92 -23.39 15.26
CA LYS A 266 5.78 -22.38 16.31
C LYS A 266 7.09 -22.16 17.07
N LYS A 267 7.75 -23.23 17.49
CA LYS A 267 9.04 -23.14 18.20
C LYS A 267 10.12 -22.51 17.32
N PHE A 268 10.19 -22.90 16.04
CA PHE A 268 11.14 -22.33 15.10
C PHE A 268 10.99 -20.79 15.00
N TYR A 269 9.79 -20.27 14.81
CA TYR A 269 9.58 -18.81 14.72
C TYR A 269 9.76 -18.10 16.07
N GLN A 270 9.50 -18.76 17.20
CA GLN A 270 9.79 -18.22 18.53
C GLN A 270 11.30 -18.11 18.81
N GLU A 271 12.08 -19.05 18.30
CA GLU A 271 13.55 -19.09 18.45
C GLU A 271 14.27 -18.17 17.44
N ASN A 272 13.60 -17.79 16.35
CA ASN A 272 14.16 -16.95 15.28
C ASN A 272 13.31 -15.67 15.07
N PRO A 273 13.42 -14.67 15.95
CA PRO A 273 12.57 -13.47 15.91
C PRO A 273 12.80 -12.57 14.69
N ASP A 274 13.88 -12.78 13.95
CA ASP A 274 14.16 -12.08 12.69
C ASP A 274 13.38 -12.67 11.50
N GLU A 275 12.79 -13.86 11.66
CA GLU A 275 11.93 -14.48 10.64
C GLU A 275 10.55 -13.84 10.60
N ASP A 276 9.97 -13.78 9.40
CA ASP A 276 8.63 -13.21 9.22
C ASP A 276 7.57 -14.16 9.78
N ILE A 277 6.98 -13.79 10.92
CA ILE A 277 5.91 -14.54 11.57
C ILE A 277 4.69 -14.73 10.65
N GLU A 278 4.53 -13.90 9.62
CA GLU A 278 3.48 -14.06 8.63
C GLU A 278 3.60 -15.39 7.86
N ASN A 279 4.82 -15.88 7.62
CA ASN A 279 5.04 -17.17 6.98
C ASN A 279 4.49 -18.33 7.83
N TYR A 280 4.54 -18.20 9.16
CA TYR A 280 3.95 -19.19 10.06
C TYR A 280 2.43 -19.21 9.97
N TYR A 281 1.79 -18.04 9.90
CA TYR A 281 0.35 -17.97 9.68
C TYR A 281 -0.07 -18.53 8.32
N ILE A 282 0.63 -18.18 7.24
CA ILE A 282 0.39 -18.74 5.90
C ILE A 282 0.51 -20.27 5.93
N PHE A 283 1.48 -20.82 6.66
CA PHE A 283 1.62 -22.27 6.85
C PHE A 283 0.40 -22.88 7.53
N LEU A 284 -0.07 -22.31 8.66
CA LEU A 284 -1.24 -22.82 9.38
C LEU A 284 -2.51 -22.77 8.50
N GLU A 285 -2.74 -21.65 7.83
CA GLU A 285 -3.87 -21.43 6.95
C GLU A 285 -3.83 -22.37 5.75
N GLY A 286 -2.66 -22.56 5.15
CA GLY A 286 -2.45 -23.48 4.03
C GLY A 286 -2.87 -24.91 4.37
N ILE A 287 -2.54 -25.41 5.56
CA ILE A 287 -2.95 -26.75 6.01
C ILE A 287 -4.47 -26.87 6.13
N ILE A 288 -5.10 -25.86 6.73
CA ILE A 288 -6.56 -25.84 6.95
C ILE A 288 -7.30 -25.77 5.61
N PHE A 289 -6.94 -24.80 4.78
CA PHE A 289 -7.63 -24.54 3.51
C PHE A 289 -7.35 -25.60 2.46
N ASN A 290 -6.20 -26.27 2.44
CA ASN A 290 -5.94 -27.37 1.51
C ASN A 290 -7.02 -28.47 1.57
N ASN A 291 -7.53 -28.77 2.78
CA ASN A 291 -8.58 -29.77 2.97
C ASN A 291 -9.98 -29.27 2.63
N ILE A 292 -10.22 -27.97 2.83
CA ILE A 292 -11.50 -27.33 2.51
C ILE A 292 -11.63 -27.17 1.00
N ASN A 293 -10.59 -26.63 0.36
CA ASN A 293 -10.52 -26.37 -1.08
C ASN A 293 -10.66 -27.65 -1.90
N ALA A 294 -10.09 -28.77 -1.45
CA ALA A 294 -10.24 -30.07 -2.12
C ALA A 294 -11.69 -30.58 -2.18
N LYS A 295 -12.61 -30.01 -1.38
CA LYS A 295 -14.05 -30.34 -1.39
C LYS A 295 -14.89 -29.36 -2.20
N ILE A 296 -14.29 -28.30 -2.74
CA ILE A 296 -14.95 -27.30 -3.58
C ILE A 296 -14.67 -27.67 -5.04
N GLU A 297 -15.73 -27.97 -5.82
CA GLU A 297 -15.60 -28.30 -7.24
C GLU A 297 -15.24 -27.04 -8.04
N SER A 298 -14.18 -27.11 -8.85
CA SER A 298 -13.74 -26.05 -9.76
C SER A 298 -13.03 -26.67 -10.97
N ASP A 299 -12.98 -25.95 -12.10
CA ASP A 299 -12.28 -26.44 -13.30
C ASP A 299 -10.76 -26.31 -13.16
N SER A 300 -10.32 -25.30 -12.40
CA SER A 300 -8.94 -25.10 -11.97
C SER A 300 -8.92 -24.36 -10.63
N PHE A 301 -7.79 -24.42 -9.93
CA PHE A 301 -7.56 -23.79 -8.64
C PHE A 301 -6.20 -23.12 -8.61
N GLU A 302 -6.14 -21.91 -8.06
CA GLU A 302 -4.90 -21.20 -7.82
C GLU A 302 -4.84 -20.64 -6.40
N ILE A 303 -3.63 -20.57 -5.85
CA ILE A 303 -3.37 -19.84 -4.62
C ILE A 303 -3.45 -18.34 -4.94
N GLY A 304 -4.15 -17.59 -4.10
CA GLY A 304 -4.25 -16.15 -4.17
C GLY A 304 -3.54 -15.48 -2.98
N TYR A 305 -3.23 -14.21 -3.16
CA TYR A 305 -2.65 -13.33 -2.14
C TYR A 305 -2.85 -11.86 -2.55
N PRO A 306 -2.65 -10.88 -1.65
CA PRO A 306 -3.01 -9.48 -1.91
C PRO A 306 -2.40 -8.88 -3.19
N GLU A 307 -1.12 -9.17 -3.47
CA GLU A 307 -0.42 -8.68 -4.65
C GLU A 307 -0.97 -9.33 -5.94
N LYS A 308 -1.30 -10.63 -5.91
CA LYS A 308 -1.92 -11.33 -7.04
C LYS A 308 -3.33 -10.81 -7.31
N PHE A 309 -4.12 -10.59 -6.26
CA PHE A 309 -5.43 -9.96 -6.38
C PHE A 309 -5.30 -8.60 -7.05
N LEU A 310 -4.46 -7.70 -6.51
CA LEU A 310 -4.22 -6.39 -7.08
C LEU A 310 -3.85 -6.48 -8.57
N ASN A 311 -2.98 -7.41 -8.97
CA ASN A 311 -2.63 -7.63 -10.37
C ASN A 311 -3.85 -8.07 -11.21
N ILE A 312 -4.66 -9.02 -10.72
CA ILE A 312 -5.88 -9.47 -11.39
C ILE A 312 -6.82 -8.28 -11.66
N ILE A 313 -7.11 -7.45 -10.66
CA ILE A 313 -8.04 -6.30 -10.81
C ILE A 313 -7.41 -5.16 -11.61
N SER A 314 -6.07 -5.11 -11.62
CA SER A 314 -5.26 -4.22 -12.47
C SER A 314 -5.22 -4.66 -13.94
N GLU A 315 -5.82 -5.79 -14.28
CA GLU A 315 -5.96 -6.23 -15.66
C GLU A 315 -7.39 -5.96 -16.17
N SER A 316 -7.94 -6.93 -16.88
CA SER A 316 -9.27 -6.90 -17.51
C SER A 316 -10.30 -7.67 -16.69
N TRP A 317 -9.98 -8.03 -15.44
CA TRP A 317 -10.92 -8.71 -14.56
C TRP A 317 -11.75 -7.69 -13.80
N THR A 318 -13.06 -7.90 -13.76
CA THR A 318 -14.02 -7.09 -13.02
C THR A 318 -14.52 -7.87 -11.81
N VAL A 319 -14.85 -7.14 -10.74
CA VAL A 319 -15.54 -7.70 -9.57
C VAL A 319 -17.03 -7.49 -9.78
N ASP A 320 -17.74 -8.57 -10.09
CA ASP A 320 -19.15 -8.53 -10.46
C ASP A 320 -20.05 -8.52 -9.23
N ASN A 321 -19.62 -9.19 -8.15
CA ASN A 321 -20.37 -9.31 -6.90
C ASN A 321 -19.45 -9.49 -5.69
N ILE A 322 -19.90 -9.03 -4.52
CA ILE A 322 -19.20 -9.16 -3.23
C ILE A 322 -20.17 -9.73 -2.20
N ILE A 323 -19.84 -10.91 -1.69
CA ILE A 323 -20.66 -11.65 -0.73
C ILE A 323 -19.90 -11.73 0.60
N LYS A 324 -20.46 -11.18 1.67
CA LYS A 324 -19.80 -11.04 2.98
C LYS A 324 -20.47 -11.91 4.03
N HIS A 325 -19.67 -12.59 4.86
CA HIS A 325 -20.12 -13.43 5.96
C HIS A 325 -19.46 -13.06 7.29
N GLY A 326 -20.11 -13.47 8.39
CA GLY A 326 -19.62 -13.24 9.75
C GLY A 326 -19.44 -11.75 10.06
N LEU A 327 -18.34 -11.40 10.71
CA LEU A 327 -18.01 -10.03 11.11
C LEU A 327 -17.98 -9.03 9.94
N PHE A 328 -17.69 -9.49 8.72
CA PHE A 328 -17.64 -8.61 7.54
C PHE A 328 -19.02 -8.11 7.10
N LEU A 329 -20.08 -8.83 7.50
CA LEU A 329 -21.47 -8.42 7.26
C LEU A 329 -21.95 -7.39 8.30
N GLU A 330 -21.41 -7.43 9.53
CA GLU A 330 -21.88 -6.61 10.64
C GLU A 330 -21.39 -5.15 10.58
N ASP A 331 -20.23 -4.87 9.96
CA ASP A 331 -19.73 -3.50 9.82
C ASP A 331 -20.35 -2.78 8.62
N ASN A 332 -21.35 -1.93 8.90
CA ASN A 332 -22.01 -1.08 7.90
C ASN A 332 -21.08 -0.09 7.18
N ARG A 333 -19.87 0.17 7.70
CA ARG A 333 -18.87 1.04 7.07
C ARG A 333 -17.97 0.28 6.10
N PHE A 334 -18.00 -1.05 6.13
CA PHE A 334 -17.19 -1.91 5.29
C PHE A 334 -17.87 -2.11 3.94
N LEU A 335 -17.84 -1.06 3.12
CA LEU A 335 -18.46 -1.04 1.79
C LEU A 335 -17.57 -1.81 0.81
N SER A 336 -18.07 -1.99 -0.42
CA SER A 336 -17.36 -2.71 -1.48
C SER A 336 -15.95 -2.18 -1.72
N LYS A 337 -15.74 -0.86 -1.62
CA LYS A 337 -14.43 -0.24 -1.81
C LYS A 337 -13.44 -0.69 -0.73
N GLU A 338 -13.84 -0.65 0.55
CA GLU A 338 -13.01 -1.06 1.67
C GLU A 338 -12.67 -2.55 1.58
N VAL A 339 -13.62 -3.39 1.16
CA VAL A 339 -13.38 -4.82 0.89
C VAL A 339 -12.27 -4.99 -0.14
N LEU A 340 -12.33 -4.26 -1.26
CA LEU A 340 -11.32 -4.35 -2.31
C LEU A 340 -9.94 -3.87 -1.83
N ILE A 341 -9.87 -2.75 -1.11
CA ILE A 341 -8.62 -2.21 -0.58
C ILE A 341 -7.98 -3.18 0.42
N GLU A 342 -8.74 -3.70 1.38
CA GLU A 342 -8.24 -4.66 2.37
C GLU A 342 -7.86 -5.99 1.71
N THR A 343 -8.58 -6.42 0.66
CA THR A 343 -8.21 -7.61 -0.13
C THR A 343 -6.94 -7.39 -0.95
N MET A 344 -6.68 -6.18 -1.44
CA MET A 344 -5.40 -5.80 -2.06
C MET A 344 -4.27 -5.62 -1.03
N GLY A 345 -4.61 -5.58 0.26
CA GLY A 345 -3.70 -5.43 1.39
C GLY A 345 -3.01 -4.07 1.48
N LEU A 346 -3.50 -3.05 0.77
CA LEU A 346 -2.82 -1.75 0.68
C LEU A 346 -2.73 -1.01 2.02
N ASP A 347 -3.47 -1.46 3.02
CA ASP A 347 -3.53 -0.94 4.38
C ASP A 347 -2.52 -1.56 5.35
N GLY A 348 -1.70 -2.53 4.92
CA GLY A 348 -0.66 -3.14 5.75
C GLY A 348 -0.32 -4.59 5.42
N ASN A 349 -1.24 -5.31 4.77
CA ASN A 349 -1.03 -6.71 4.46
C ASN A 349 -0.21 -6.94 3.19
N ASN A 350 -0.13 -5.99 2.25
CA ASN A 350 0.63 -6.10 1.02
C ASN A 350 2.12 -5.86 1.31
N GLN A 351 3.00 -6.71 0.79
CA GLN A 351 4.45 -6.70 1.02
C GLN A 351 5.21 -5.83 0.02
N ILE A 352 4.57 -5.36 -1.04
CA ILE A 352 5.18 -4.53 -2.09
C ILE A 352 4.70 -3.08 -1.99
N MET A 353 3.44 -2.88 -1.61
CA MET A 353 2.79 -1.58 -1.59
C MET A 353 2.09 -1.29 -0.30
N TYR A 354 2.10 -0.01 0.06
CA TYR A 354 1.36 0.50 1.18
C TYR A 354 0.80 1.88 0.83
N PHE A 355 -0.44 2.15 1.21
CA PHE A 355 -1.02 3.47 1.09
C PHE A 355 -1.95 3.77 2.27
N ASN A 356 -1.76 4.94 2.88
CA ASN A 356 -2.69 5.42 3.88
C ASN A 356 -2.61 6.94 4.06
N TYR A 357 -3.58 7.49 4.79
CA TYR A 357 -3.59 8.90 5.16
C TYR A 357 -4.34 9.12 6.48
N THR A 358 -3.97 10.17 7.21
CA THR A 358 -4.64 10.54 8.45
C THR A 358 -4.40 11.99 8.84
N HIS A 359 -5.11 12.44 9.88
CA HIS A 359 -4.80 13.68 10.60
C HIS A 359 -4.04 13.34 11.88
N SER A 360 -3.04 14.15 12.26
CA SER A 360 -2.27 13.97 13.50
C SER A 360 -3.10 13.92 14.79
N ARG A 361 -4.35 14.41 14.78
CA ARG A 361 -5.30 14.28 15.89
C ARG A 361 -5.79 12.85 16.10
N HIS A 362 -5.78 12.02 15.05
CA HIS A 362 -6.11 10.59 15.10
C HIS A 362 -4.87 9.76 15.43
N LYS A 363 -4.37 9.90 16.66
CA LYS A 363 -3.11 9.25 17.10
C LYS A 363 -3.09 7.75 16.87
N ALA A 364 -4.17 7.04 17.21
CA ALA A 364 -4.25 5.59 16.98
C ALA A 364 -4.06 5.22 15.51
N LYS A 365 -4.69 5.97 14.58
CA LYS A 365 -4.53 5.75 13.15
C LYS A 365 -3.13 6.13 12.67
N LEU A 366 -2.53 7.19 13.21
CA LEU A 366 -1.16 7.56 12.89
C LEU A 366 -0.17 6.46 13.31
N ASP A 367 -0.33 5.93 14.51
CA ASP A 367 0.51 4.86 15.06
C ASP A 367 0.34 3.57 14.24
N GLU A 368 -0.90 3.22 13.87
CA GLU A 368 -1.22 2.14 12.94
C GLU A 368 -0.54 2.34 11.59
N ILE A 369 -0.67 3.52 10.98
CA ILE A 369 -0.09 3.81 9.66
C ILE A 369 1.41 3.55 9.64
N PHE A 370 2.14 4.12 10.60
CA PHE A 370 3.58 3.95 10.64
C PHE A 370 3.97 2.52 10.97
N LYS A 371 3.28 1.85 11.90
CA LYS A 371 3.55 0.44 12.23
C LYS A 371 3.34 -0.48 11.02
N GLU A 372 2.17 -0.42 10.39
CA GLU A 372 1.79 -1.31 9.29
C GLU A 372 2.61 -1.00 8.02
N SER A 373 2.99 0.27 7.80
CA SER A 373 3.88 0.65 6.69
C SER A 373 5.26 -0.01 6.74
N LEU A 374 5.70 -0.53 7.89
CA LEU A 374 7.01 -1.19 8.00
C LEU A 374 7.02 -2.60 7.41
N ALA A 375 5.85 -3.20 7.17
CA ALA A 375 5.71 -4.55 6.64
C ALA A 375 6.27 -4.68 5.21
N VAL A 376 6.25 -3.60 4.42
CA VAL A 376 6.78 -3.57 3.04
C VAL A 376 8.32 -3.51 2.97
N PHE A 377 9.01 -3.25 4.08
CA PHE A 377 10.48 -3.16 4.12
C PHE A 377 11.08 -4.39 4.81
N TYR A 378 11.08 -5.51 4.10
CA TYR A 378 11.64 -6.76 4.59
C TYR A 378 13.17 -6.72 4.55
N GLY A 379 13.77 -6.56 3.36
CA GLY A 379 15.22 -6.42 3.14
C GLY A 379 15.74 -4.98 3.22
N ASN A 380 14.90 -3.97 2.97
CA ASN A 380 15.25 -2.57 2.88
C ASN A 380 15.34 -1.91 4.26
N LYS A 381 16.40 -2.26 4.99
CA LYS A 381 16.67 -1.74 6.35
C LYS A 381 16.90 -0.22 6.36
N VAL A 382 17.33 0.37 5.25
CA VAL A 382 17.62 1.81 5.15
C VAL A 382 16.33 2.62 5.23
N TRP A 383 15.38 2.39 4.34
CA TRP A 383 14.10 3.09 4.36
C TRP A 383 13.26 2.75 5.59
N LYS A 384 13.29 1.49 6.03
CA LYS A 384 12.68 1.10 7.31
C LYS A 384 13.17 1.99 8.45
N TYR A 385 14.48 2.17 8.56
CA TYR A 385 15.08 3.03 9.58
C TYR A 385 14.70 4.50 9.38
N HIS A 386 14.70 5.01 8.16
CA HIS A 386 14.32 6.41 7.88
C HIS A 386 12.87 6.71 8.29
N ILE A 387 11.92 5.84 7.93
CA ILE A 387 10.49 6.03 8.24
C ILE A 387 10.22 5.98 9.74
N ILE A 388 10.88 5.07 10.46
CA ILE A 388 10.83 5.04 11.94
C ILE A 388 11.27 6.39 12.52
N ASN A 389 12.38 6.97 12.02
CA ASN A 389 12.88 8.24 12.55
C ASN A 389 12.02 9.44 12.14
N ILE A 390 11.40 9.43 10.96
CA ILE A 390 10.40 10.41 10.54
C ILE A 390 9.21 10.39 11.51
N TYR A 391 8.70 9.20 11.83
CA TYR A 391 7.62 9.04 12.81
C TYR A 391 7.99 9.56 14.21
N GLU A 392 9.19 9.22 14.70
CA GLU A 392 9.69 9.69 16.01
C GLU A 392 9.89 11.21 16.04
N LYS A 393 10.29 11.85 14.93
CA LYS A 393 10.28 13.32 14.80
C LYS A 393 8.86 13.86 14.98
N LEU A 394 7.89 13.33 14.24
CA LEU A 394 6.50 13.81 14.28
C LEU A 394 5.84 13.65 15.66
N LYS A 395 6.11 12.54 16.36
CA LYS A 395 5.64 12.33 17.74
C LYS A 395 6.17 13.39 18.71
N ARG A 396 7.40 13.87 18.50
CA ARG A 396 8.04 14.89 19.34
C ARG A 396 7.51 16.30 19.06
N GLU A 397 7.20 16.63 17.80
CA GLU A 397 6.82 17.98 17.39
C GLU A 397 5.45 18.44 17.90
N LYS A 398 4.51 17.51 18.17
CA LYS A 398 3.16 17.81 18.70
C LYS A 398 2.38 18.88 17.91
N ARG A 399 2.70 19.05 16.62
CA ARG A 399 2.01 19.96 15.70
C ARG A 399 0.74 19.32 15.12
N ASP A 400 -0.16 20.17 14.67
CA ASP A 400 -1.37 19.75 13.94
C ASP A 400 -1.05 19.65 12.45
N TYR A 401 -1.25 18.48 11.85
CA TYR A 401 -0.92 18.24 10.44
C TYR A 401 -1.78 17.12 9.84
N ARG A 402 -1.84 17.08 8.51
CA ARG A 402 -2.32 15.96 7.71
C ARG A 402 -1.13 15.20 7.15
N LEU A 403 -1.27 13.89 7.04
CA LEU A 403 -0.24 13.02 6.53
C LEU A 403 -0.83 12.06 5.49
N SER A 404 -0.15 11.88 4.37
CA SER A 404 -0.33 10.74 3.49
C SER A 404 1.01 10.03 3.31
N ILE A 405 0.94 8.70 3.18
CA ILE A 405 2.09 7.85 2.91
C ILE A 405 1.74 6.90 1.76
N MET A 406 2.68 6.76 0.84
CA MET A 406 2.62 5.79 -0.25
C MET A 406 3.97 5.11 -0.36
N ILE A 407 3.98 3.80 -0.52
CA ILE A 407 5.20 3.01 -0.66
C ILE A 407 5.03 2.05 -1.82
N TYR A 408 6.08 1.94 -2.64
CA TYR A 408 6.30 0.89 -3.61
C TYR A 408 7.74 0.35 -3.43
N ASN A 409 7.87 -0.79 -2.77
CA ASN A 409 9.16 -1.41 -2.46
C ASN A 409 9.13 -2.90 -2.85
N PRO A 410 9.30 -3.24 -4.14
CA PRO A 410 9.26 -4.64 -4.57
C PRO A 410 10.43 -5.49 -4.07
N GLU A 411 11.57 -4.87 -3.69
CA GLU A 411 12.82 -5.55 -3.31
C GLU A 411 13.31 -6.54 -4.38
N ARG A 412 13.17 -6.12 -5.63
CA ARG A 412 13.52 -6.85 -6.85
C ARG A 412 14.10 -5.89 -7.87
N ILE A 413 15.31 -5.41 -7.64
CA ILE A 413 15.94 -4.36 -8.44
C ILE A 413 16.03 -4.73 -9.92
N PHE A 414 16.22 -6.00 -10.26
CA PHE A 414 16.21 -6.44 -11.66
C PHE A 414 14.87 -6.18 -12.35
N GLU A 415 13.76 -6.51 -11.70
CA GLU A 415 12.43 -6.25 -12.25
C GLU A 415 12.19 -4.74 -12.41
N SER A 416 12.58 -3.96 -11.41
CA SER A 416 12.50 -2.49 -11.48
C SER A 416 13.31 -1.92 -12.66
N VAL A 417 14.53 -2.41 -12.89
CA VAL A 417 15.39 -1.97 -13.99
C VAL A 417 14.81 -2.36 -15.36
N ILE A 418 14.29 -3.59 -15.49
CA ILE A 418 13.68 -4.06 -16.74
C ILE A 418 12.43 -3.26 -17.08
N ASN A 419 11.59 -2.99 -16.07
CA ASN A 419 10.32 -2.30 -16.22
C ASN A 419 10.46 -0.77 -16.20
N ASN A 420 11.67 -0.24 -15.99
CA ASN A 420 11.92 1.19 -15.81
C ASN A 420 11.04 1.82 -14.72
N LEU A 421 10.84 1.09 -13.62
CA LEU A 421 9.97 1.48 -12.51
C LEU A 421 10.78 1.57 -11.22
N GLU A 422 11.10 2.80 -10.82
CA GLU A 422 11.88 3.09 -9.62
C GLU A 422 11.12 2.69 -8.34
N PRO A 423 11.70 1.84 -7.47
CA PRO A 423 11.21 1.68 -6.09
C PRO A 423 11.25 3.01 -5.35
N GLY A 424 10.26 3.28 -4.51
CA GLY A 424 10.21 4.53 -3.77
C GLY A 424 9.16 4.54 -2.68
N TYR A 425 9.27 5.54 -1.80
CA TYR A 425 8.18 5.92 -0.92
C TYR A 425 8.00 7.43 -0.92
N GLU A 426 6.82 7.87 -0.55
CA GLU A 426 6.45 9.27 -0.42
C GLU A 426 5.69 9.46 0.89
N ILE A 427 6.16 10.35 1.75
CA ILE A 427 5.44 10.81 2.95
C ILE A 427 5.23 12.30 2.80
N PHE A 428 3.98 12.70 2.61
CA PHE A 428 3.58 14.09 2.48
C PHE A 428 2.94 14.56 3.79
N ILE A 429 3.40 15.69 4.30
CA ILE A 429 2.98 16.26 5.57
C ILE A 429 2.60 17.72 5.35
N GLU A 430 1.32 18.02 5.52
CA GLU A 430 0.78 19.37 5.45
C GLU A 430 0.49 19.86 6.86
N TYR A 431 1.24 20.85 7.34
CA TYR A 431 0.99 21.44 8.65
C TYR A 431 -0.16 22.43 8.59
N ASN A 432 -1.06 22.35 9.57
CA ASN A 432 -2.13 23.31 9.76
C ASN A 432 -1.60 24.57 10.48
N ASP A 433 -0.69 25.30 9.85
CA ASP A 433 -0.15 26.56 10.35
C ASP A 433 -0.41 27.74 9.38
N ASP A 434 -0.19 28.96 9.87
CA ASP A 434 -0.41 30.18 9.08
C ASP A 434 0.55 30.29 7.89
N GLU A 435 1.70 29.59 7.93
CA GLU A 435 2.72 29.57 6.89
C GLU A 435 2.45 28.51 5.81
N LYS A 436 1.46 27.62 6.01
CA LYS A 436 1.17 26.45 5.18
C LYS A 436 2.43 25.63 4.91
N THR A 437 3.16 25.30 5.98
CA THR A 437 4.39 24.52 5.87
C THR A 437 4.08 23.12 5.32
N ILE A 438 4.91 22.67 4.38
CA ILE A 438 4.86 21.33 3.80
C ILE A 438 6.23 20.67 4.00
N GLU A 439 6.21 19.42 4.48
CA GLU A 439 7.35 18.51 4.43
C GLU A 439 7.00 17.32 3.53
N PHE A 440 7.88 17.03 2.58
CA PHE A 440 7.73 15.89 1.69
C PHE A 440 8.99 15.04 1.72
N TYR A 441 8.87 13.82 2.23
CA TYR A 441 9.96 12.85 2.26
C TYR A 441 9.79 11.87 1.12
N ARG A 442 10.85 11.69 0.32
CA ARG A 442 10.85 10.77 -0.81
C ARG A 442 11.99 9.77 -0.71
N GLY A 443 11.67 8.48 -0.73
CA GLY A 443 12.65 7.42 -0.94
C GLY A 443 13.00 7.29 -2.42
N ILE A 444 14.29 7.31 -2.75
CA ILE A 444 14.83 7.18 -4.10
C ILE A 444 15.96 6.14 -4.18
N ILE A 445 16.27 5.68 -5.39
CA ILE A 445 17.48 4.89 -5.65
C ILE A 445 18.57 5.82 -6.18
N LYS A 446 19.65 5.96 -5.40
CA LYS A 446 20.82 6.74 -5.79
C LYS A 446 21.86 5.85 -6.46
N TRP A 447 22.35 6.29 -7.62
CA TRP A 447 23.46 5.62 -8.32
C TRP A 447 24.78 6.28 -7.96
N ASN A 448 25.75 5.51 -7.47
CA ASN A 448 27.08 6.00 -7.13
C ASN A 448 28.09 5.89 -8.28
N ARG A 449 27.60 5.72 -9.52
CA ARG A 449 28.39 5.51 -10.73
C ARG A 449 29.21 4.21 -10.73
N GLY A 450 28.79 3.23 -9.94
CA GLY A 450 29.30 1.87 -9.99
C GLY A 450 29.06 1.24 -11.36
N LYS A 451 30.00 0.38 -11.79
CA LYS A 451 29.89 -0.35 -13.06
C LYS A 451 29.01 -1.58 -12.86
N ALA A 452 27.94 -1.68 -13.65
CA ALA A 452 27.12 -2.89 -13.70
C ALA A 452 27.73 -3.94 -14.63
N ASP A 453 27.88 -5.17 -14.13
CA ASP A 453 28.30 -6.34 -14.92
C ASP A 453 27.39 -7.53 -14.58
N PHE A 454 26.62 -7.97 -15.57
CA PHE A 454 25.61 -9.01 -15.37
C PHE A 454 26.26 -10.37 -15.09
N LYS A 455 27.35 -10.70 -15.78
CA LYS A 455 28.04 -11.99 -15.61
C LYS A 455 28.65 -12.10 -14.22
N ASP A 456 29.23 -11.03 -13.71
CA ASP A 456 29.77 -11.00 -12.35
C ASP A 456 28.67 -11.23 -11.31
N ILE A 457 27.49 -10.62 -11.50
CA ILE A 457 26.34 -10.82 -10.62
C ILE A 457 25.84 -12.28 -10.67
N ILE A 458 25.67 -12.85 -11.86
CA ILE A 458 25.26 -14.25 -12.03
C ILE A 458 26.28 -15.21 -11.39
N ASN A 459 27.57 -14.95 -11.56
CA ASN A 459 28.64 -15.75 -10.98
C ASN A 459 28.64 -15.71 -9.45
N LYS A 460 28.36 -14.53 -8.87
CA LYS A 460 28.45 -14.29 -7.43
C LYS A 460 27.21 -14.74 -6.67
N TYR A 461 26.01 -14.48 -7.19
CA TYR A 461 24.75 -14.66 -6.44
C TYR A 461 23.88 -15.81 -6.94
N PHE A 462 24.15 -16.32 -8.15
CA PHE A 462 23.30 -17.29 -8.84
C PHE A 462 24.07 -18.51 -9.36
N GLU A 463 25.21 -18.84 -8.75
CA GLU A 463 26.01 -20.04 -9.06
C GLU A 463 26.30 -20.26 -10.56
N ARG A 464 26.46 -19.16 -11.31
CA ARG A 464 26.70 -19.17 -12.76
C ARG A 464 25.51 -19.67 -13.60
N ASP A 465 24.31 -19.66 -13.05
CA ASP A 465 23.08 -20.11 -13.70
C ASP A 465 22.04 -18.99 -13.70
N GLU A 466 21.80 -18.40 -14.87
CA GLU A 466 20.78 -17.37 -15.10
C GLU A 466 19.38 -17.82 -14.66
N PHE A 467 19.06 -19.12 -14.80
CA PHE A 467 17.74 -19.64 -14.43
C PHE A 467 17.45 -19.51 -12.93
N LYS A 468 18.50 -19.47 -12.09
CA LYS A 468 18.34 -19.29 -10.65
C LYS A 468 17.74 -17.94 -10.27
N ILE A 469 17.83 -16.90 -11.12
CA ILE A 469 17.10 -15.66 -10.89
C ILE A 469 15.60 -15.94 -10.76
N PHE A 470 15.03 -16.69 -11.71
CA PHE A 470 13.60 -16.99 -11.76
C PHE A 470 13.17 -17.93 -10.64
N PHE A 471 14.03 -18.89 -10.27
CA PHE A 471 13.79 -19.74 -9.12
C PHE A 471 13.68 -18.90 -7.83
N GLU A 472 14.63 -18.00 -7.60
CA GLU A 472 14.65 -17.13 -6.43
C GLU A 472 13.48 -16.12 -6.42
N MET A 473 13.04 -15.66 -7.59
CA MET A 473 11.83 -14.84 -7.73
C MET A 473 10.56 -15.63 -7.41
N HIS A 474 10.45 -16.86 -7.91
CA HIS A 474 9.28 -17.73 -7.70
C HIS A 474 9.09 -18.07 -6.23
N PHE A 475 10.17 -18.36 -5.50
CA PHE A 475 10.12 -18.60 -4.06
C PHE A 475 10.19 -17.32 -3.21
N GLY A 476 10.26 -16.15 -3.84
CA GLY A 476 10.37 -14.86 -3.15
C GLY A 476 11.63 -14.72 -2.30
N THR A 477 12.68 -15.50 -2.56
CA THR A 477 13.97 -15.48 -1.84
C THR A 477 14.95 -14.48 -2.43
N ILE A 478 14.68 -13.94 -3.62
CA ILE A 478 15.49 -12.89 -4.26
C ILE A 478 15.65 -11.64 -3.39
N ARG A 479 14.64 -11.28 -2.59
CA ARG A 479 14.67 -10.13 -1.66
C ARG A 479 15.80 -10.20 -0.63
N ASN A 480 16.27 -11.42 -0.30
CA ASN A 480 17.40 -11.63 0.61
C ASN A 480 18.74 -11.20 0.00
N LYS A 481 18.82 -11.19 -1.34
CA LYS A 481 20.02 -10.87 -2.11
C LYS A 481 19.96 -9.44 -2.70
N ASP A 482 18.78 -8.83 -2.73
CA ASP A 482 18.50 -7.59 -3.47
C ASP A 482 19.43 -6.45 -3.06
N LEU A 483 19.57 -6.20 -1.76
CA LEU A 483 20.44 -5.13 -1.24
C LEU A 483 21.92 -5.32 -1.62
N ASP A 484 22.41 -6.56 -1.64
CA ASP A 484 23.79 -6.84 -2.00
C ASP A 484 24.01 -6.78 -3.52
N ILE A 485 23.02 -7.18 -4.31
CA ILE A 485 23.01 -6.98 -5.76
C ILE A 485 23.02 -5.48 -6.08
N MET A 486 22.17 -4.68 -5.42
CA MET A 486 22.14 -3.23 -5.58
C MET A 486 23.51 -2.59 -5.32
N LYS A 487 24.19 -2.97 -4.23
CA LYS A 487 25.53 -2.45 -3.92
C LYS A 487 26.54 -2.73 -5.04
N GLU A 488 26.51 -3.91 -5.64
CA GLU A 488 27.39 -4.26 -6.77
C GLU A 488 27.05 -3.46 -8.03
N LEU A 489 25.77 -3.16 -8.26
CA LEU A 489 25.32 -2.27 -9.34
C LEU A 489 25.66 -0.80 -9.08
N GLY A 490 26.16 -0.46 -7.90
CA GLY A 490 26.36 0.92 -7.47
C GLY A 490 25.09 1.64 -7.06
N LEU A 491 24.01 0.90 -6.78
CA LEU A 491 22.71 1.44 -6.39
C LEU A 491 22.55 1.40 -4.87
N ASN A 492 21.96 2.44 -4.30
CA ASN A 492 21.71 2.52 -2.86
C ASN A 492 20.36 3.19 -2.59
N TYR A 493 19.63 2.67 -1.60
CA TYR A 493 18.45 3.36 -1.06
C TYR A 493 18.85 4.67 -0.38
N LYS A 494 18.17 5.76 -0.72
CA LYS A 494 18.33 7.07 -0.10
C LYS A 494 16.99 7.75 0.11
N THR A 495 16.97 8.75 0.99
CA THR A 495 15.80 9.59 1.20
C THR A 495 16.20 11.03 0.93
N GLU A 496 15.28 11.76 0.34
CA GLU A 496 15.33 13.21 0.19
C GLU A 496 14.17 13.83 0.95
N CYS A 497 14.33 15.08 1.37
CA CYS A 497 13.30 15.84 2.02
C CYS A 497 13.15 17.19 1.32
N ILE A 498 11.94 17.50 0.86
CA ILE A 498 11.57 18.83 0.39
C ILE A 498 10.85 19.52 1.53
N PHE A 499 11.38 20.68 1.93
CA PHE A 499 10.71 21.59 2.84
C PHE A 499 10.21 22.79 2.04
N SER A 500 8.91 23.05 2.10
CA SER A 500 8.29 24.17 1.39
C SER A 500 7.44 25.01 2.36
N ASN A 501 7.57 26.32 2.25
CA ASN A 501 6.69 27.29 2.90
C ASN A 501 6.36 28.41 1.90
N LYS A 502 5.59 29.42 2.32
CA LYS A 502 5.17 30.55 1.45
C LYS A 502 6.31 31.27 0.72
N ASP A 503 7.53 31.26 1.28
CA ASP A 503 8.63 32.10 0.80
C ASP A 503 9.78 31.30 0.18
N LYS A 504 9.92 30.00 0.50
CA LYS A 504 11.06 29.18 0.09
C LYS A 504 10.66 27.71 -0.04
N GLU A 505 11.17 27.10 -1.10
CA GLU A 505 11.27 25.65 -1.23
C GLU A 505 12.74 25.24 -1.20
N VAL A 506 13.08 24.20 -0.44
CA VAL A 506 14.45 23.71 -0.28
C VAL A 506 14.46 22.19 -0.32
N LEU A 507 15.34 21.64 -1.14
CA LEU A 507 15.61 20.21 -1.22
C LEU A 507 16.81 19.86 -0.32
N TYR A 508 16.65 18.81 0.49
CA TYR A 508 17.68 18.28 1.37
C TYR A 508 17.93 16.80 1.07
N ASP A 509 19.20 16.40 1.10
CA ASP A 509 19.55 15.00 1.33
C ASP A 509 19.22 14.67 2.80
N PHE A 510 18.52 13.55 3.01
CA PHE A 510 18.13 13.06 4.33
C PHE A 510 19.08 11.94 4.78
N ASP A 511 19.61 12.08 5.98
CA ASP A 511 20.40 11.04 6.64
C ASP A 511 19.97 10.90 8.10
N VAL A 512 20.26 9.76 8.71
CA VAL A 512 20.01 9.51 10.13
C VAL A 512 21.29 9.06 10.81
N ASN A 513 21.72 9.83 11.80
CA ASN A 513 22.92 9.54 12.57
C ASN A 513 22.56 9.40 14.06
N TYR A 514 22.80 8.24 14.65
CA TYR A 514 22.44 7.91 16.04
C TYR A 514 20.97 8.24 16.41
N GLY A 515 20.04 8.14 15.45
CA GLY A 515 18.61 8.42 15.64
C GLY A 515 18.19 9.89 15.43
N ASP A 516 19.15 10.77 15.12
CA ASP A 516 18.86 12.15 14.77
C ASP A 516 18.84 12.33 13.25
N ILE A 517 17.80 13.01 12.76
CA ILE A 517 17.66 13.37 11.34
C ILE A 517 18.63 14.51 11.05
N ILE A 518 19.48 14.31 10.05
CA ILE A 518 20.40 15.31 9.53
C ILE A 518 19.99 15.65 8.10
N LEU A 519 19.81 16.94 7.82
CA LEU A 519 19.44 17.46 6.51
C LEU A 519 20.60 18.25 5.92
N TYR A 520 20.99 17.92 4.69
CA TYR A 520 22.02 18.64 3.94
C TYR A 520 21.39 19.29 2.71
N GLU A 521 21.46 20.62 2.59
CA GLU A 521 20.88 21.34 1.45
C GLU A 521 21.55 20.86 0.16
N LYS A 522 20.72 20.42 -0.80
CA LYS A 522 21.18 19.74 -2.01
C LYS A 522 21.34 20.73 -3.15
N SER A 523 22.50 20.68 -3.82
CA SER A 523 22.81 21.56 -4.95
C SER A 523 22.83 20.88 -6.32
N ASN A 524 22.75 19.54 -6.40
CA ASN A 524 22.73 18.82 -7.68
C ASN A 524 21.90 17.51 -7.64
N THR A 525 21.32 17.10 -8.78
CA THR A 525 20.38 15.97 -8.92
C THR A 525 20.92 14.76 -9.72
N ASP A 526 22.16 14.85 -10.20
CA ASP A 526 22.68 14.02 -11.29
C ASP A 526 23.29 12.67 -10.87
N ASP A 527 22.59 11.90 -10.02
CA ASP A 527 23.02 10.54 -9.64
C ASP A 527 21.82 9.62 -9.29
N ASN A 528 20.85 9.45 -10.20
CA ASN A 528 19.57 8.78 -9.92
C ASN A 528 19.35 7.45 -10.68
N PHE A 529 18.27 6.75 -10.37
CA PHE A 529 17.89 5.46 -10.97
C PHE A 529 17.81 5.48 -12.50
N TYR A 530 17.23 6.53 -13.07
CA TYR A 530 17.06 6.63 -14.51
C TYR A 530 18.39 6.89 -15.22
N GLU A 531 19.29 7.64 -14.60
CA GLU A 531 20.65 7.78 -15.12
C GLU A 531 21.42 6.46 -15.10
N PHE A 532 21.25 5.63 -14.06
CA PHE A 532 21.80 4.28 -14.08
C PHE A 532 21.28 3.50 -15.29
N ILE A 533 19.98 3.61 -15.58
CA ILE A 533 19.35 2.94 -16.72
C ILE A 533 19.95 3.43 -18.04
N ASP A 534 20.07 4.74 -18.22
CA ASP A 534 20.58 5.34 -19.45
C ASP A 534 22.06 5.00 -19.70
N ASN A 535 22.84 4.81 -18.64
CA ASN A 535 24.28 4.58 -18.72
C ASN A 535 24.70 3.10 -18.61
N SER A 536 23.77 2.18 -18.31
CA SER A 536 24.06 0.75 -18.11
C SER A 536 23.50 -0.15 -19.21
N ASN A 537 23.49 0.34 -20.46
CA ASN A 537 22.88 -0.34 -21.60
C ASN A 537 23.33 -1.80 -21.81
N GLU A 538 24.62 -2.10 -21.65
CA GLU A 538 25.14 -3.47 -21.78
C GLU A 538 24.51 -4.42 -20.76
N PHE A 539 24.57 -4.04 -19.47
CA PHE A 539 23.95 -4.80 -18.38
C PHE A 539 22.44 -5.00 -18.60
N ILE A 540 21.72 -3.94 -18.99
CA ILE A 540 20.27 -3.99 -19.19
C ILE A 540 19.90 -4.89 -20.36
N ASN A 541 20.67 -4.86 -21.44
CA ASN A 541 20.44 -5.73 -22.58
C ASN A 541 20.67 -7.20 -22.21
N GLU A 542 21.78 -7.52 -21.53
CA GLU A 542 22.04 -8.89 -21.05
C GLU A 542 20.94 -9.37 -20.09
N LEU A 543 20.47 -8.50 -19.18
CA LEU A 543 19.37 -8.80 -18.26
C LEU A 543 18.04 -9.03 -19.01
N LYS A 544 17.68 -8.17 -19.96
CA LYS A 544 16.48 -8.34 -20.81
C LYS A 544 16.54 -9.63 -21.62
N GLU A 545 17.69 -9.96 -22.18
CA GLU A 545 17.87 -11.24 -22.89
C GLU A 545 17.68 -12.44 -21.96
N CYS A 546 18.24 -12.39 -20.74
CA CYS A 546 18.03 -13.42 -19.73
C CYS A 546 16.54 -13.62 -19.43
N PHE A 547 15.77 -12.54 -19.24
CA PHE A 547 14.32 -12.60 -19.05
C PHE A 547 13.61 -13.16 -20.28
N ASN A 548 13.94 -12.71 -21.49
CA ASN A 548 13.31 -13.23 -22.71
C ASN A 548 13.60 -14.73 -22.94
N ARG A 549 14.82 -15.21 -22.65
CA ARG A 549 15.21 -16.62 -22.81
C ARG A 549 14.46 -17.56 -21.86
N ASN A 550 14.25 -17.12 -20.63
CA ASN A 550 13.79 -17.99 -19.54
C ASN A 550 12.30 -17.82 -19.18
N THR A 551 11.64 -16.76 -19.69
CA THR A 551 10.21 -16.53 -19.43
C THR A 551 9.30 -17.47 -20.24
N TYR A 552 9.70 -18.00 -21.40
CA TYR A 552 8.84 -18.88 -22.23
C TYR A 552 8.30 -20.14 -21.53
N GLY A 553 8.86 -20.56 -20.39
CA GLY A 553 8.33 -21.63 -19.53
C GLY A 553 7.57 -21.17 -18.26
N PHE A 554 7.62 -19.87 -17.93
CA PHE A 554 7.06 -19.24 -16.72
C PHE A 554 5.97 -18.18 -17.04
N VAL A 555 5.66 -17.96 -18.33
CA VAL A 555 4.79 -16.87 -18.85
C VAL A 555 3.33 -16.90 -18.35
N ASN A 556 2.85 -17.95 -17.69
CA ASN A 556 1.45 -17.97 -17.28
C ASN A 556 1.12 -17.26 -15.95
N GLU A 557 2.09 -16.78 -15.15
CA GLU A 557 1.73 -16.20 -13.85
C GLU A 557 2.18 -14.74 -13.59
N TYR A 558 3.24 -14.19 -14.21
CA TYR A 558 3.74 -12.87 -13.78
C TYR A 558 4.33 -11.93 -14.84
N TYR A 559 4.31 -12.29 -16.13
CA TYR A 559 4.88 -11.44 -17.18
C TYR A 559 3.96 -11.31 -18.38
N PHE A 560 3.11 -10.30 -18.36
CA PHE A 560 2.62 -9.70 -19.60
C PHE A 560 3.46 -8.47 -19.89
N SER A 561 3.90 -8.34 -21.14
CA SER A 561 4.50 -7.12 -21.66
C SER A 561 3.63 -5.93 -21.26
N TYR A 562 4.16 -5.03 -20.44
CA TYR A 562 3.53 -3.74 -20.26
C TYR A 562 3.66 -3.01 -21.61
N ASP A 563 2.58 -3.03 -22.39
CA ASP A 563 2.35 -1.98 -23.37
C ASP A 563 2.23 -0.68 -22.56
N TYR A 564 3.34 0.05 -22.43
CA TYR A 564 3.35 1.36 -21.79
C TYR A 564 2.56 2.30 -22.70
N GLU A 565 1.42 2.76 -22.23
CA GLU A 565 0.58 3.72 -22.93
C GLU A 565 1.22 5.11 -22.74
N ASP A 566 1.17 5.98 -23.74
CA ASP A 566 1.76 7.32 -23.60
C ASP A 566 0.88 8.20 -22.70
N ILE A 567 -0.44 8.00 -22.79
CA ILE A 567 -1.46 8.75 -22.07
C ILE A 567 -2.54 7.79 -21.59
N PHE A 568 -3.13 8.05 -20.42
CA PHE A 568 -4.48 7.57 -20.14
C PHE A 568 -5.50 8.72 -20.14
N ILE A 569 -6.70 8.45 -20.65
CA ILE A 569 -7.85 9.36 -20.61
C ILE A 569 -8.91 8.76 -19.72
N CYS A 570 -9.20 9.44 -18.63
CA CYS A 570 -10.20 9.07 -17.62
C CYS A 570 -11.49 9.86 -17.86
N TYR A 571 -12.64 9.20 -17.99
CA TYR A 571 -13.91 9.81 -18.41
C TYR A 571 -15.14 9.05 -17.89
N MET A 572 -16.31 9.69 -17.82
CA MET A 572 -17.58 9.03 -17.47
C MET A 572 -18.30 8.43 -18.69
N ASP A 573 -19.26 7.52 -18.47
CA ASP A 573 -20.16 6.97 -19.50
C ASP A 573 -20.69 8.00 -20.51
N ASP A 574 -21.19 9.14 -20.02
CA ASP A 574 -21.78 10.17 -20.88
C ASP A 574 -20.73 10.98 -21.67
N ASP A 575 -19.45 10.87 -21.29
CA ASP A 575 -18.31 11.55 -21.92
C ASP A 575 -17.56 10.65 -22.92
N GLU A 576 -18.06 9.43 -23.14
CA GLU A 576 -17.42 8.43 -24.00
C GLU A 576 -17.21 8.93 -25.43
N GLU A 577 -18.15 9.72 -25.98
CA GLU A 577 -18.00 10.30 -27.31
C GLU A 577 -16.83 11.30 -27.37
N ASN A 578 -16.69 12.14 -26.35
CA ASN A 578 -15.63 13.14 -26.25
C ASN A 578 -14.26 12.48 -25.98
N ALA A 579 -14.24 11.46 -25.13
CA ALA A 579 -13.05 10.67 -24.84
C ALA A 579 -12.54 9.93 -26.07
N ASN A 580 -13.44 9.31 -26.83
CA ASN A 580 -13.12 8.62 -28.07
C ASN A 580 -12.62 9.60 -29.14
N LYS A 581 -13.26 10.75 -29.35
CA LYS A 581 -12.77 11.77 -30.29
C LYS A 581 -11.37 12.28 -29.95
N LEU A 582 -11.09 12.55 -28.67
CA LEU A 582 -9.77 12.97 -28.21
C LEU A 582 -8.73 11.85 -28.34
N SER A 583 -9.10 10.61 -27.98
CA SER A 583 -8.29 9.42 -28.20
C SER A 583 -7.93 9.26 -29.67
N ASP A 584 -8.92 9.29 -30.57
CA ASP A 584 -8.72 9.09 -32.01
C ASP A 584 -7.84 10.18 -32.60
N TYR A 585 -8.01 11.43 -32.16
CA TYR A 585 -7.15 12.52 -32.58
C TYR A 585 -5.71 12.35 -32.07
N LEU A 586 -5.49 12.02 -30.79
CA LEU A 586 -4.15 11.82 -30.24
C LEU A 586 -3.46 10.59 -30.85
N LYS A 587 -4.21 9.52 -31.10
CA LYS A 587 -3.76 8.35 -31.87
C LYS A 587 -3.35 8.73 -33.30
N SER A 588 -4.10 9.62 -33.95
CA SER A 588 -3.72 10.18 -35.27
C SER A 588 -2.42 10.99 -35.26
N LYS A 589 -1.92 11.35 -34.07
CA LYS A 589 -0.64 12.02 -33.85
C LYS A 589 0.43 11.08 -33.28
N GLY A 590 0.19 9.76 -33.30
CA GLY A 590 1.17 8.74 -32.98
C GLY A 590 1.31 8.40 -31.49
N LEU A 591 0.34 8.75 -30.65
CA LEU A 591 0.35 8.48 -29.21
C LEU A 591 -0.47 7.23 -28.85
N ASN A 592 0.06 6.39 -27.97
CA ASN A 592 -0.62 5.25 -27.37
C ASN A 592 -1.53 5.72 -26.23
N ILE A 593 -2.83 5.39 -26.29
CA ILE A 593 -3.84 5.93 -25.38
C ILE A 593 -4.61 4.80 -24.68
N TYR A 594 -4.54 4.78 -23.35
CA TYR A 594 -5.41 4.00 -22.49
C TYR A 594 -6.70 4.76 -22.16
N LEU A 595 -7.86 4.20 -22.50
CA LEU A 595 -9.16 4.76 -22.13
C LEU A 595 -9.62 4.13 -20.80
N CYS A 596 -9.69 4.95 -19.75
CA CYS A 596 -10.17 4.58 -18.42
C CYS A 596 -11.58 5.12 -18.19
N LYS A 597 -12.59 4.28 -18.42
CA LYS A 597 -13.99 4.61 -18.14
C LYS A 597 -14.27 4.57 -16.63
N LEU A 598 -15.00 5.55 -16.12
CA LEU A 598 -15.43 5.70 -14.73
C LEU A 598 -16.93 5.44 -14.60
N ASP A 599 -17.28 4.45 -13.79
CA ASP A 599 -18.63 4.16 -13.35
C ASP A 599 -18.93 4.92 -12.06
N SER A 600 -20.18 5.31 -11.85
CA SER A 600 -20.62 6.09 -10.66
C SER A 600 -20.29 5.47 -9.29
N SER A 601 -19.98 4.18 -9.24
CA SER A 601 -19.56 3.43 -8.05
C SER A 601 -18.04 3.39 -7.81
N ASP A 602 -17.24 3.87 -8.76
CA ASP A 602 -15.79 3.76 -8.70
C ASP A 602 -15.15 4.75 -7.72
N SER A 603 -14.02 4.34 -7.14
CA SER A 603 -13.05 5.28 -6.58
C SER A 603 -12.18 5.81 -7.71
N ILE A 604 -12.36 7.10 -8.00
CA ILE A 604 -11.51 7.78 -8.98
C ILE A 604 -10.05 7.77 -8.53
N TYR A 605 -9.79 7.87 -7.23
CA TYR A 605 -8.43 7.81 -6.68
C TYR A 605 -7.71 6.50 -7.04
N LEU A 606 -8.35 5.34 -6.81
CA LEU A 606 -7.75 4.04 -7.11
C LEU A 606 -7.57 3.82 -8.61
N LYS A 607 -8.57 4.22 -9.43
CA LYS A 607 -8.47 4.13 -10.89
C LYS A 607 -7.35 5.01 -11.44
N LEU A 608 -7.19 6.22 -10.92
CA LEU A 608 -6.10 7.11 -11.30
C LEU A 608 -4.74 6.52 -10.90
N LEU A 609 -4.56 6.09 -9.65
CA LEU A 609 -3.31 5.47 -9.16
C LEU A 609 -2.91 4.24 -10.00
N PHE A 610 -3.91 3.46 -10.42
CA PHE A 610 -3.74 2.32 -11.30
C PHE A 610 -3.32 2.74 -12.73
N CYS A 611 -3.98 3.73 -13.31
CA CYS A 611 -3.64 4.25 -14.63
C CYS A 611 -2.23 4.88 -14.67
N LEU A 612 -1.78 5.47 -13.55
CA LEU A 612 -0.43 6.04 -13.44
C LEU A 612 0.69 5.02 -13.58
N LYS A 613 0.44 3.74 -13.28
CA LYS A 613 1.43 2.67 -13.50
C LYS A 613 1.57 2.27 -14.96
N LYS A 614 0.61 2.66 -15.81
CA LYS A 614 0.53 2.25 -17.21
C LYS A 614 0.84 3.36 -18.19
N ALA A 615 0.89 4.62 -17.75
CA ALA A 615 1.06 5.75 -18.63
C ALA A 615 1.85 6.93 -18.02
N CYS A 616 2.55 7.67 -18.88
CA CYS A 616 3.40 8.80 -18.50
C CYS A 616 2.63 10.10 -18.23
N LEU A 617 1.40 10.22 -18.75
CA LEU A 617 0.53 11.39 -18.57
C LEU A 617 -0.93 10.97 -18.40
N GLY A 618 -1.66 11.66 -17.52
CA GLY A 618 -3.10 11.44 -17.33
C GLY A 618 -3.96 12.59 -17.82
N ILE A 619 -5.11 12.29 -18.39
CA ILE A 619 -6.16 13.25 -18.76
C ILE A 619 -7.42 12.87 -18.01
N VAL A 620 -8.09 13.82 -17.38
CA VAL A 620 -9.41 13.60 -16.77
C VAL A 620 -10.42 14.52 -17.44
N ILE A 621 -11.42 13.94 -18.09
CA ILE A 621 -12.54 14.67 -18.68
C ILE A 621 -13.54 15.00 -17.58
N MET A 622 -13.70 16.29 -17.30
CA MET A 622 -14.60 16.81 -16.27
C MET A 622 -15.85 17.42 -16.89
N SER A 623 -16.88 16.60 -17.04
CA SER A 623 -18.21 17.04 -17.45
C SER A 623 -19.03 17.62 -16.30
N PHE A 624 -20.18 18.20 -16.62
CA PHE A 624 -21.10 18.73 -15.61
C PHE A 624 -21.58 17.67 -14.62
N LYS A 625 -21.81 16.43 -15.05
CA LYS A 625 -22.15 15.31 -14.17
C LYS A 625 -20.99 14.86 -13.30
N PHE A 626 -19.78 14.82 -13.85
CA PHE A 626 -18.57 14.58 -13.09
C PHE A 626 -18.43 15.57 -11.92
N MET A 627 -18.68 16.86 -12.19
CA MET A 627 -18.65 17.95 -11.20
C MET A 627 -19.80 17.90 -10.18
N GLN A 628 -20.87 17.14 -10.42
CA GLN A 628 -21.95 16.94 -9.44
C GLN A 628 -21.63 15.86 -8.40
N ASN A 629 -20.65 14.99 -8.68
CA ASN A 629 -20.22 13.95 -7.76
C ASN A 629 -19.23 14.53 -6.73
N LYS A 630 -19.76 15.05 -5.61
CA LYS A 630 -18.96 15.63 -4.51
C LYS A 630 -17.86 14.70 -4.01
N HIS A 631 -18.10 13.39 -3.99
CA HIS A 631 -17.14 12.40 -3.52
C HIS A 631 -15.92 12.31 -4.45
N TRP A 632 -16.13 12.40 -5.76
CA TRP A 632 -15.02 12.41 -6.73
C TRP A 632 -14.26 13.71 -6.74
N LEU A 633 -14.92 14.83 -6.50
CA LEU A 633 -14.23 16.11 -6.32
C LEU A 633 -13.34 16.09 -5.09
N GLU A 634 -13.80 15.49 -3.98
CA GLU A 634 -12.97 15.28 -2.79
C GLU A 634 -11.80 14.32 -3.06
N GLU A 635 -12.01 13.23 -3.80
CA GLU A 635 -10.94 12.30 -4.19
C GLU A 635 -9.94 12.92 -5.18
N LEU A 636 -10.39 13.73 -6.13
CA LEU A 636 -9.53 14.50 -7.03
C LEU A 636 -8.77 15.60 -6.31
N GLU A 637 -9.38 16.27 -5.33
CA GLU A 637 -8.69 17.26 -4.51
C GLU A 637 -7.58 16.58 -3.69
N ARG A 638 -7.85 15.39 -3.13
CA ARG A 638 -6.83 14.52 -2.51
C ARG A 638 -5.75 14.08 -3.49
N PHE A 639 -6.12 13.80 -4.74
CA PHE A 639 -5.18 13.42 -5.79
C PHE A 639 -4.38 14.61 -6.33
N LYS A 640 -4.93 15.82 -6.34
CA LYS A 640 -4.26 17.04 -6.81
C LYS A 640 -3.12 17.45 -5.87
N ILE A 641 -3.29 17.21 -4.57
CA ILE A 641 -2.20 17.29 -3.57
C ILE A 641 -1.07 16.30 -3.90
N PHE A 642 -1.41 15.13 -4.48
CA PHE A 642 -0.47 14.12 -4.96
C PHE A 642 0.18 14.46 -6.32
N GLU A 643 -0.54 15.15 -7.22
CA GLU A 643 -0.01 15.66 -8.49
C GLU A 643 1.02 16.77 -8.29
N GLU A 644 0.80 17.68 -7.33
CA GLU A 644 1.75 18.75 -6.98
C GLU A 644 3.05 18.23 -6.37
N SER A 645 3.12 16.95 -5.99
CA SER A 645 4.26 16.29 -5.34
C SER A 645 4.93 15.16 -6.15
N SER A 646 4.41 14.82 -7.34
CA SER A 646 4.96 13.77 -8.22
C SER A 646 5.36 14.32 -9.61
N PHE A 647 6.21 13.61 -10.36
CA PHE A 647 6.59 14.01 -11.74
C PHE A 647 5.46 13.82 -12.78
N ILE A 648 4.30 13.36 -12.33
CA ILE A 648 3.17 12.95 -13.13
C ILE A 648 2.17 14.11 -13.19
N LYS A 649 1.73 14.48 -14.41
CA LYS A 649 0.75 15.55 -14.60
C LYS A 649 -0.62 14.98 -14.98
N LEU A 650 -1.66 15.43 -14.30
CA LEU A 650 -3.05 15.22 -14.64
C LEU A 650 -3.58 16.45 -15.34
N LEU A 651 -4.11 16.27 -16.55
CA LEU A 651 -4.70 17.36 -17.31
C LEU A 651 -6.22 17.36 -17.18
N PRO A 652 -6.78 18.28 -16.39
CA PRO A 652 -8.21 18.47 -16.34
C PRO A 652 -8.73 19.08 -17.66
N VAL A 653 -9.63 18.38 -18.35
CA VAL A 653 -10.36 18.89 -19.51
C VAL A 653 -11.81 19.13 -19.13
N PHE A 654 -12.18 20.39 -18.88
CA PHE A 654 -13.56 20.76 -18.57
C PHE A 654 -14.33 21.07 -19.86
N LYS A 655 -15.26 20.23 -20.32
CA LYS A 655 -16.22 20.60 -21.40
C LYS A 655 -17.28 19.54 -21.71
N GLU A 656 -18.46 20.01 -22.13
CA GLU A 656 -19.60 19.19 -22.58
C GLU A 656 -19.51 18.76 -24.06
N SER A 657 -18.79 19.52 -24.91
CA SER A 657 -18.49 19.14 -26.30
C SER A 657 -17.20 19.82 -26.81
N MET A 658 -16.49 19.16 -27.72
CA MET A 658 -15.22 19.65 -28.30
C MET A 658 -15.33 19.79 -29.84
N SER A 659 -14.98 20.95 -30.39
CA SER A 659 -14.85 21.16 -31.84
C SER A 659 -13.49 20.66 -32.37
N GLU A 660 -13.35 20.46 -33.69
CA GLU A 660 -12.08 20.00 -34.30
C GLU A 660 -10.90 20.94 -34.03
N GLU A 661 -11.13 22.25 -34.03
CA GLU A 661 -10.11 23.26 -33.73
C GLU A 661 -9.65 23.17 -32.26
N GLU A 662 -10.56 22.82 -31.34
CA GLU A 662 -10.25 22.67 -29.92
C GLU A 662 -9.55 21.34 -29.61
N LEU A 663 -9.95 20.24 -30.25
CA LEU A 663 -9.25 18.95 -30.17
C LEU A 663 -7.79 19.11 -30.64
N SER A 664 -7.59 19.85 -31.74
CA SER A 664 -6.26 20.19 -32.25
C SER A 664 -5.43 20.98 -31.23
N ASN A 665 -6.01 21.98 -30.57
CA ASN A 665 -5.31 22.79 -29.56
C ASN A 665 -4.96 22.01 -28.29
N ILE A 666 -5.89 21.17 -27.79
CA ILE A 666 -5.66 20.31 -26.61
C ILE A 666 -4.58 19.27 -26.92
N ALA A 667 -4.66 18.63 -28.08
CA ALA A 667 -3.67 17.65 -28.52
C ALA A 667 -2.27 18.27 -28.73
N LEU A 668 -2.20 19.49 -29.27
CA LEU A 668 -0.95 20.24 -29.36
C LEU A 668 -0.36 20.55 -27.98
N GLU A 669 -1.18 20.88 -26.98
CA GLU A 669 -0.71 21.11 -25.61
C GLU A 669 -0.21 19.81 -24.94
N ILE A 670 -0.87 18.69 -25.22
CA ILE A 670 -0.50 17.35 -24.74
C ILE A 670 0.80 16.87 -25.37
N ILE A 671 0.94 16.96 -26.70
CA ILE A 671 2.16 16.59 -27.44
C ILE A 671 3.35 17.44 -26.97
N LYS A 672 3.13 18.74 -26.69
CA LYS A 672 4.14 19.63 -26.09
C LYS A 672 4.55 19.21 -24.68
N LYS A 673 3.66 18.60 -23.90
CA LYS A 673 3.98 18.11 -22.55
C LYS A 673 4.67 16.74 -22.56
N ILE A 674 4.32 15.86 -23.50
CA ILE A 674 4.90 14.51 -23.65
C ILE A 674 6.28 14.53 -24.30
N SER A 675 6.52 15.42 -25.26
CA SER A 675 7.83 15.60 -25.90
C SER A 675 8.94 16.01 -24.93
N VAL A 676 8.60 16.47 -23.73
CA VAL A 676 9.55 16.75 -22.63
C VAL A 676 10.04 15.45 -21.94
N PHE A 677 9.34 14.32 -22.10
CA PHE A 677 9.59 13.06 -21.39
C PHE A 677 10.18 11.92 -22.24
N ARG A 678 10.17 11.97 -23.58
CA ARG A 678 10.66 10.88 -24.46
C ARG A 678 11.47 11.41 -25.65
N GLY A 679 12.79 11.39 -25.55
CA GLY A 679 13.71 11.75 -26.63
C GLY A 679 13.82 10.67 -27.73
N THR A 680 13.87 11.07 -29.00
CA THR A 680 14.11 10.15 -30.14
C THR A 680 15.54 9.60 -30.17
N GLN A 681 15.69 8.29 -30.41
CA GLN A 681 16.99 7.61 -30.56
C GLN A 681 17.38 7.25 -32.01
N LEU A 682 18.66 7.47 -32.34
CA LEU A 682 19.32 7.22 -33.63
C LEU A 682 20.32 6.05 -33.47
N VAL A 683 20.58 5.25 -34.52
CA VAL A 683 21.40 4.01 -34.40
C VAL A 683 22.79 4.16 -35.05
N MET A 684 23.90 4.16 -34.27
CA MET A 684 25.27 3.64 -34.59
C MET A 684 26.31 3.87 -33.41
N PRO A 685 27.58 3.35 -33.43
CA PRO A 685 28.34 2.86 -32.25
C PRO A 685 28.94 3.92 -31.30
N PRO A 686 29.38 3.55 -30.07
CA PRO A 686 29.53 4.43 -28.88
C PRO A 686 30.65 5.50 -28.90
N TRP A 687 31.24 5.81 -30.04
CA TRP A 687 32.34 6.78 -30.15
C TRP A 687 32.05 8.00 -31.05
N GLU A 688 30.83 8.11 -31.60
CA GLU A 688 30.38 9.26 -32.43
C GLU A 688 28.89 9.59 -32.24
N ASP A 689 28.49 10.85 -32.49
CA ASP A 689 27.11 11.33 -32.29
C ASP A 689 26.16 10.89 -33.43
N ALA A 690 25.19 10.04 -33.09
CA ALA A 690 24.23 9.47 -34.04
C ALA A 690 23.30 10.51 -34.71
N TYR A 691 23.08 11.68 -34.10
CA TYR A 691 22.33 12.79 -34.71
C TYR A 691 23.09 13.39 -35.89
N TYR A 692 24.40 13.59 -35.73
CA TYR A 692 25.27 14.16 -36.76
C TYR A 692 25.37 13.23 -37.97
N ARG A 693 25.46 11.91 -37.75
CA ARG A 693 25.56 10.94 -38.84
C ARG A 693 24.28 10.77 -39.65
N PHE A 694 23.10 10.81 -39.01
CA PHE A 694 21.82 10.80 -39.75
C PHE A 694 21.70 12.03 -40.67
N LEU A 695 22.08 13.22 -40.19
CA LEU A 695 22.07 14.45 -41.00
C LEU A 695 23.16 14.50 -42.08
N GLN A 696 24.18 13.65 -42.01
CA GLN A 696 25.20 13.45 -43.05
C GLN A 696 24.83 12.32 -44.03
N GLY A 697 23.70 11.65 -43.83
CA GLY A 697 23.24 10.53 -44.66
C GLY A 697 24.00 9.22 -44.44
N GLU A 698 24.74 9.13 -43.34
CA GLU A 698 25.59 7.97 -42.99
C GLU A 698 25.07 7.20 -41.77
N GLY A 699 24.08 7.76 -41.08
CA GLY A 699 23.34 7.15 -39.98
C GLY A 699 21.90 6.89 -40.38
N GLU A 700 21.28 5.93 -39.71
CA GLU A 700 19.90 5.57 -39.96
C GLU A 700 19.04 5.98 -38.76
N LEU A 701 17.96 6.71 -39.03
CA LEU A 701 16.93 7.02 -38.07
C LEU A 701 15.97 5.86 -38.03
N LYS A 702 15.76 5.35 -36.82
CA LYS A 702 14.63 4.47 -36.60
C LYS A 702 13.41 5.33 -36.34
N VAL A 703 12.55 5.41 -37.34
CA VAL A 703 11.29 6.14 -37.23
C VAL A 703 10.36 5.33 -36.34
N TYR A 704 9.60 5.99 -35.47
CA TYR A 704 8.69 5.28 -34.58
C TYR A 704 7.63 4.56 -35.44
N GLY A 705 7.63 3.23 -35.40
CA GLY A 705 6.79 2.40 -36.28
C GLY A 705 7.30 2.17 -37.70
N GLY A 706 8.52 2.59 -38.04
CA GLY A 706 9.08 2.47 -39.38
C GLY A 706 10.28 1.53 -39.48
N GLY A 707 10.56 1.07 -40.69
CA GLY A 707 11.89 0.57 -41.03
C GLY A 707 12.96 1.61 -40.70
N VAL A 708 14.20 1.16 -40.52
CA VAL A 708 15.32 2.11 -40.39
C VAL A 708 15.43 2.84 -41.72
N CYS A 709 15.41 4.16 -41.66
CA CYS A 709 15.56 4.97 -42.85
C CYS A 709 16.74 5.91 -42.67
N ASN A 710 17.48 6.13 -43.73
CA ASN A 710 18.39 7.27 -43.76
C ASN A 710 17.63 8.54 -44.15
N ILE A 711 18.29 9.70 -44.04
CA ILE A 711 17.69 10.99 -44.33
C ILE A 711 17.10 11.09 -45.74
N PHE A 712 17.70 10.41 -46.72
CA PHE A 712 17.23 10.43 -48.11
C PHE A 712 15.94 9.62 -48.29
N GLU A 713 15.83 8.48 -47.61
CA GLU A 713 14.63 7.66 -47.56
C GLU A 713 13.48 8.36 -46.82
N ALA A 714 13.77 9.03 -45.70
CA ALA A 714 12.78 9.85 -44.98
C ALA A 714 12.19 10.94 -45.90
N ILE A 715 13.03 11.65 -46.66
CA ILE A 715 12.58 12.69 -47.59
C ILE A 715 11.84 12.10 -48.80
N ALA A 716 12.37 11.03 -49.41
CA ALA A 716 11.80 10.42 -50.62
C ALA A 716 10.41 9.83 -50.40
N HIS A 717 10.17 9.28 -49.20
CA HIS A 717 9.04 8.42 -48.94
C HIS A 717 8.04 8.96 -47.92
N PHE A 718 8.42 9.89 -47.03
CA PHE A 718 7.48 10.36 -46.01
C PHE A 718 6.52 11.39 -46.60
N THR A 719 5.27 11.22 -46.25
CA THR A 719 4.18 12.16 -46.50
C THR A 719 4.29 13.36 -45.56
N ASP A 720 3.63 14.47 -45.89
CA ASP A 720 3.76 15.72 -45.12
C ASP A 720 3.17 15.62 -43.69
N GLU A 721 2.27 14.64 -43.44
CA GLU A 721 1.64 14.35 -42.14
C GLU A 721 2.51 13.54 -41.19
N GLU A 722 3.53 12.84 -41.71
CA GLU A 722 4.53 12.09 -40.93
C GLU A 722 5.64 13.00 -40.39
N PHE A 723 5.50 14.29 -40.70
CA PHE A 723 6.25 15.36 -40.08
C PHE A 723 5.40 16.05 -39.01
N PRO A 724 6.04 16.53 -37.93
CA PRO A 724 7.50 16.61 -37.76
C PRO A 724 8.13 15.38 -37.07
N LEU A 725 9.38 15.07 -37.45
CA LEU A 725 10.19 14.02 -36.85
C LEU A 725 10.91 14.55 -35.61
N ILE A 726 10.75 13.88 -34.48
CA ILE A 726 11.50 14.21 -33.28
C ILE A 726 12.90 13.56 -33.42
N LEU A 727 14.02 14.23 -33.10
CA LEU A 727 15.40 13.75 -33.20
C LEU A 727 16.20 14.20 -31.97
N LYS A 728 16.60 13.28 -31.06
CA LYS A 728 17.41 13.59 -29.85
C LYS A 728 16.94 14.87 -29.15
N ASP A 729 15.62 15.00 -28.97
CA ASP A 729 14.89 16.12 -28.34
C ASP A 729 14.50 17.32 -29.24
N ARG A 730 14.64 17.23 -30.58
CA ARG A 730 14.23 18.30 -31.52
C ARG A 730 13.20 17.85 -32.55
N ILE A 731 12.15 18.64 -32.73
CA ILE A 731 11.09 18.42 -33.71
C ILE A 731 11.51 19.01 -35.08
N MET A 732 11.57 18.20 -36.15
CA MET A 732 12.09 18.54 -37.49
C MET A 732 11.04 18.30 -38.57
N ASP A 733 10.68 19.33 -39.33
CA ASP A 733 9.74 19.20 -40.45
C ASP A 733 10.44 18.79 -41.77
N LYS A 734 9.63 18.51 -42.80
CA LYS A 734 10.10 18.02 -44.10
C LYS A 734 11.03 18.99 -44.82
N HIS A 735 10.72 20.28 -44.77
CA HIS A 735 11.47 21.33 -45.44
C HIS A 735 12.88 21.48 -44.83
N GLN A 736 12.97 21.37 -43.49
CA GLN A 736 14.24 21.44 -42.77
C GLN A 736 15.19 20.29 -43.14
N LEU A 737 14.68 19.08 -43.35
CA LEU A 737 15.50 17.95 -43.81
C LEU A 737 15.98 18.11 -45.26
N LEU A 738 15.12 18.63 -46.15
CA LEU A 738 15.45 18.89 -47.56
C LEU A 738 16.62 19.90 -47.71
N SER A 739 16.66 20.94 -46.88
CA SER A 739 17.74 21.94 -46.87
C SER A 739 19.09 21.36 -46.43
N GLN A 740 19.07 20.42 -45.47
CA GLN A 740 20.27 19.73 -44.99
C GLN A 740 20.91 18.87 -46.10
N VAL A 741 20.08 18.21 -46.91
CA VAL A 741 20.53 17.40 -48.04
C VAL A 741 21.16 18.25 -49.16
N TYR A 742 20.65 19.46 -49.40
CA TYR A 742 21.19 20.38 -50.41
C TYR A 742 22.61 20.86 -50.09
N GLN A 743 22.88 21.21 -48.83
CA GLN A 743 24.19 21.67 -48.38
C GLN A 743 25.26 20.58 -48.52
N LEU A 744 24.92 19.34 -48.14
CA LEU A 744 25.83 18.21 -48.30
C LEU A 744 26.34 18.08 -49.73
N LEU A 745 25.46 18.19 -50.74
CA LEU A 745 25.80 18.00 -52.15
C LEU A 745 26.66 19.13 -52.74
N SER A 746 26.57 20.35 -52.19
CA SER A 746 27.27 21.53 -52.69
C SER A 746 28.75 21.60 -52.25
N ASP A 747 29.08 21.08 -51.06
CA ASP A 747 30.46 21.05 -50.54
C ASP A 747 31.37 20.04 -51.27
N TYR A 748 30.79 19.09 -52.03
CA TYR A 748 31.53 18.02 -52.74
C TYR A 748 32.20 18.45 -54.05
N GLU A 749 31.66 19.40 -54.81
CA GLU A 749 32.24 19.83 -56.10
C GLU A 749 33.67 20.41 -55.95
N TYR A 750 34.07 20.77 -54.73
CA TYR A 750 35.36 21.38 -54.41
C TYR A 750 36.49 20.38 -54.06
N THR A 751 36.19 19.13 -53.68
CA THR A 751 37.17 18.27 -52.96
C THR A 751 37.62 16.98 -53.68
N GLY A 752 36.93 16.55 -54.75
CA GLY A 752 37.42 15.53 -55.70
C GLY A 752 37.62 14.09 -55.19
N LYS A 753 37.16 13.73 -53.98
CA LYS A 753 37.11 12.33 -53.50
C LYS A 753 35.66 11.87 -53.37
N TYR A 754 35.28 10.84 -54.11
CA TYR A 754 33.94 10.22 -54.03
C TYR A 754 33.77 9.43 -52.72
N PRO A 755 32.65 9.59 -51.97
CA PRO A 755 32.21 8.58 -51.03
C PRO A 755 31.49 7.49 -51.81
N SER A 756 32.24 6.48 -52.26
CA SER A 756 31.69 5.26 -52.84
C SER A 756 31.14 4.33 -51.75
N LEU A 757 30.29 4.80 -50.82
CA LEU A 757 29.79 3.91 -49.77
C LEU A 757 28.31 3.98 -49.39
N TYR A 758 27.54 5.05 -49.65
CA TYR A 758 26.13 5.05 -49.18
C TYR A 758 25.06 5.49 -50.18
N PHE A 759 25.39 5.54 -51.47
CA PHE A 759 24.42 5.15 -52.51
C PHE A 759 24.53 3.67 -52.91
N ILE A 760 25.33 2.89 -52.18
CA ILE A 760 25.54 1.46 -52.45
C ILE A 760 24.45 0.59 -51.80
N GLY A 761 23.59 1.18 -50.95
CA GLY A 761 22.42 0.51 -50.39
C GLY A 761 21.07 0.95 -50.95
N THR A 762 20.98 2.12 -51.58
CA THR A 762 19.70 2.74 -51.95
C THR A 762 19.39 2.54 -53.44
N THR A 763 18.12 2.25 -53.75
CA THR A 763 17.71 1.89 -55.12
C THR A 763 17.70 3.12 -56.04
N THR A 764 17.86 2.90 -57.35
CA THR A 764 17.81 3.95 -58.38
C THR A 764 16.51 4.76 -58.34
N GLU A 765 15.42 4.16 -57.88
CA GLU A 765 14.12 4.82 -57.72
C GLU A 765 14.11 5.86 -56.58
N ILE A 766 14.74 5.56 -55.43
CA ILE A 766 14.83 6.47 -54.28
C ILE A 766 15.63 7.72 -54.67
N ARG A 767 16.72 7.53 -55.43
CA ARG A 767 17.52 8.62 -56.00
C ARG A 767 16.67 9.58 -56.81
N ASP A 768 15.90 9.04 -57.74
CA ASP A 768 15.14 9.85 -58.68
C ASP A 768 14.08 10.69 -57.95
N LYS A 769 13.39 10.11 -56.95
CA LYS A 769 12.41 10.79 -56.10
C LYS A 769 13.00 11.93 -55.25
N VAL A 770 14.17 11.73 -54.63
CA VAL A 770 14.84 12.80 -53.85
C VAL A 770 15.26 13.95 -54.77
N TRP A 771 15.79 13.65 -55.96
CA TRP A 771 16.17 14.68 -56.94
C TRP A 771 14.97 15.45 -57.50
N GLU A 772 13.82 14.79 -57.71
CA GLU A 772 12.57 15.46 -58.09
C GLU A 772 12.08 16.42 -57.01
N GLN A 773 12.11 16.02 -55.72
CA GLN A 773 11.75 16.90 -54.60
C GLN A 773 12.73 18.06 -54.42
N LEU A 774 14.04 17.84 -54.57
CA LEU A 774 15.07 18.91 -54.52
C LEU A 774 14.96 19.88 -55.71
N TYR A 775 14.61 19.41 -56.90
CA TYR A 775 14.39 20.27 -58.06
C TYR A 775 13.07 21.06 -57.95
N ALA A 776 12.02 20.44 -57.40
CA ALA A 776 10.75 21.09 -57.11
C ALA A 776 10.96 22.26 -56.12
N GLU A 777 11.67 22.02 -55.02
CA GLU A 777 11.90 22.97 -53.93
C GLU A 777 13.03 23.99 -54.22
N PHE A 778 14.16 23.55 -54.80
CA PHE A 778 15.40 24.35 -54.92
C PHE A 778 15.99 24.50 -56.35
N LYS A 779 15.39 23.91 -57.38
CA LYS A 779 15.80 24.06 -58.81
C LYS A 779 17.22 23.58 -59.17
N LEU A 780 17.68 22.45 -58.61
CA LEU A 780 19.03 21.89 -58.82
C LEU A 780 19.08 20.74 -59.87
N ASP A 781 19.98 20.78 -60.86
CA ASP A 781 20.07 19.82 -61.99
C ASP A 781 21.00 18.59 -61.75
N ARG A 782 20.78 17.47 -62.47
CA ARG A 782 21.47 16.17 -62.26
C ARG A 782 22.82 16.02 -63.02
N PRO A 783 23.90 15.46 -62.43
CA PRO A 783 25.21 15.29 -63.09
C PRO A 783 25.23 14.18 -64.16
N LYS A 784 26.01 14.36 -65.24
CA LYS A 784 26.12 13.39 -66.36
C LYS A 784 27.11 12.27 -66.09
N GLY A 785 26.66 11.02 -66.17
CA GLY A 785 27.51 9.81 -66.16
C GLY A 785 27.24 8.80 -65.04
N LEU A 786 26.13 8.97 -64.29
CA LEU A 786 25.61 8.02 -63.31
C LEU A 786 24.39 7.28 -63.84
#